data_AF-A0AAE4DIH8-F1
#
_entry.id   AF-A0AAE4DIH8-F1
#
_cell.length_a   1.000
_cell.length_b   1.000
_cell.length_c   1.000
_cell.angle_alpha   90.00
_cell.angle_beta   90.00
_cell.angle_gamma   90.00
#
_symmetry.space_group_name_H-M   'P 1'
#
loop_
_entity.id
_entity.type
_entity.pdbx_description
1 polymer ?
#
loop_
_entity_poly.entity_id
_entity_poly.type
_entity_poly.pdbx_seq_one_letter_code
_entity_poly.pdbx_strand_id
1 'polypeptide(L)'
;MAALPPFNFQFFGFIWLIPWFLGLSHPSAKRIYSGVALGAIPVSHALAGSVIAEPKLGLMILSAVIILFTLSAWIAARQTGETSVLRLYGMVIFLSLGLAALRQLGLPISLSLLAPEHTYWYGMLGTIDIIGVDLFLGLFQLTAALSIWSLQHQVRALARWASRLAGLMLMPVFFFWLTPGTNEQAPAPAFQNQSDLPKIAVIQTAITPTQRRYLSADGVLEWTIAKQKQMQKIAWQLGADWIIWPESSTPGLIPPADSEQINRPGRQLRHGYAYQGPGVIDSQVTITRGLNPSIRMTKHHPLAFAEKSIRPNKKPSSPVLWNTKPIGVLICSEAIRSNAINRLGLAGADIVINPTNTAFLGVSWLGELHRKAVQIEAARAKTRVLIVTNAGPSTLVSASGYAQRLEKSYRAGVSLVRLNASRKTPTTAMLTIGFPLAFWLTLVSIPIILRDCRLPAPRQSSRNNPIGIPSFALGLLLVSIIWHQNDRFHAAIAPLEAQQNPSALAQPRYQAVTHSAAPHRGALAMIAREFGKPLTWRDIPSQQSDALQWLCEKLALKPIAGNSASITAPAIGLLTTPQGLHAVKWRQGNPAIRFNPANARFIKVLDDSAPIHWLKAAHPTDDCRSAFNAIEATSGTSNSRPGQ
;
A
#
# COMPACT_ATOMS: atom_id res chain seq x y z
N MET A 1 5.68 -19.89 5.47
CA MET A 1 6.20 -19.62 4.11
C MET A 1 5.29 -20.16 3.02
N ALA A 2 4.95 -21.46 2.99
CA ALA A 2 4.04 -22.00 1.98
C ALA A 2 2.67 -21.26 1.90
N ALA A 3 2.13 -20.82 3.04
CA ALA A 3 0.90 -20.02 3.11
C ALA A 3 1.04 -18.57 2.61
N LEU A 4 2.27 -18.06 2.53
CA LEU A 4 2.55 -16.70 2.09
C LEU A 4 2.73 -16.68 0.56
N PRO A 5 2.43 -15.55 -0.08
CA PRO A 5 2.91 -15.26 -1.42
C PRO A 5 4.45 -15.47 -1.57
N PRO A 6 4.95 -15.81 -2.77
CA PRO A 6 4.22 -16.07 -4.00
C PRO A 6 3.57 -17.47 -4.04
N PHE A 7 3.91 -18.37 -3.12
CA PHE A 7 3.46 -19.77 -3.15
C PHE A 7 1.96 -19.92 -2.93
N ASN A 8 1.38 -19.12 -2.04
CA ASN A 8 -0.08 -19.07 -1.80
C ASN A 8 -0.72 -20.44 -1.56
N PHE A 9 -0.03 -21.39 -0.93
CA PHE A 9 -0.63 -22.64 -0.48
C PHE A 9 -1.48 -22.37 0.75
N GLN A 10 -2.68 -21.85 0.51
CA GLN A 10 -3.50 -21.22 1.53
C GLN A 10 -3.87 -22.15 2.70
N PHE A 11 -3.95 -23.47 2.46
CA PHE A 11 -4.20 -24.47 3.50
C PHE A 11 -3.18 -24.42 4.64
N PHE A 12 -1.90 -24.11 4.34
CA PHE A 12 -0.88 -23.98 5.38
C PHE A 12 -1.17 -22.83 6.35
N GLY A 13 -1.99 -21.85 5.96
CA GLY A 13 -2.49 -20.79 6.82
C GLY A 13 -3.29 -21.28 8.02
N PHE A 14 -3.88 -22.47 7.94
CA PHE A 14 -4.61 -23.10 9.03
C PHE A 14 -3.78 -24.00 9.93
N ILE A 15 -2.52 -24.28 9.59
CA ILE A 15 -1.71 -25.27 10.34
C ILE A 15 -0.30 -24.78 10.71
N TRP A 16 0.10 -23.57 10.33
CA TRP A 16 1.47 -23.08 10.51
C TRP A 16 1.89 -22.83 11.97
N LEU A 17 0.95 -22.62 12.90
CA LEU A 17 1.24 -22.50 14.34
C LEU A 17 1.35 -23.86 15.04
N ILE A 18 0.86 -24.94 14.44
CA ILE A 18 0.86 -26.28 15.06
C ILE A 18 2.27 -26.71 15.49
N PRO A 19 3.31 -26.61 14.63
CA PRO A 19 4.67 -26.98 15.03
C PRO A 19 5.19 -26.14 16.20
N TRP A 20 4.84 -24.86 16.25
CA TRP A 20 5.21 -23.99 17.36
C TRP A 20 4.54 -24.41 18.66
N PHE A 21 3.24 -24.68 18.65
CA PHE A 21 2.50 -25.14 19.82
C PHE A 21 3.05 -26.44 20.40
N LEU A 22 3.41 -27.41 19.54
CA LEU A 22 4.07 -28.65 19.96
C LEU A 22 5.42 -28.37 20.65
N GLY A 23 6.17 -27.40 20.12
CA GLY A 23 7.47 -26.99 20.66
C GLY A 23 7.42 -26.23 21.99
N LEU A 24 6.26 -25.74 22.44
CA LEU A 24 6.12 -24.99 23.70
C LEU A 24 6.38 -25.85 24.94
N SER A 25 6.31 -27.18 24.80
CA SER A 25 6.62 -28.15 25.84
C SER A 25 8.12 -28.28 26.15
N HIS A 26 8.98 -27.71 25.31
CA HIS A 26 10.43 -27.76 25.48
C HIS A 26 10.94 -26.80 26.56
N PRO A 27 12.19 -26.98 27.02
CA PRO A 27 12.87 -26.04 27.91
C PRO A 27 12.87 -24.62 27.35
N SER A 28 12.93 -23.63 28.25
CA SER A 28 12.79 -22.20 27.95
C SER A 28 13.61 -21.73 26.74
N ALA A 29 14.88 -22.11 26.65
CA ALA A 29 15.74 -21.71 25.54
C ALA A 29 15.19 -22.12 24.16
N LYS A 30 14.86 -23.41 23.98
CA LYS A 30 14.32 -23.93 22.70
C LYS A 30 13.00 -23.24 22.34
N ARG A 31 12.15 -23.05 23.35
CA ARG A 31 10.85 -22.40 23.21
C ARG A 31 10.96 -20.94 22.76
N ILE A 32 11.90 -20.20 23.34
CA ILE A 32 12.22 -18.82 22.95
C ILE A 32 12.71 -18.78 21.50
N TYR A 33 13.66 -19.64 21.11
CA TYR A 33 14.15 -19.70 19.73
C TYR A 33 13.04 -20.00 18.72
N SER A 34 12.13 -20.92 19.03
CA SER A 34 10.97 -21.19 18.18
C SER A 34 10.02 -19.98 18.08
N GLY A 35 9.79 -19.26 19.18
CA GLY A 35 9.03 -18.00 19.18
C GLY A 35 9.68 -16.91 18.31
N VAL A 36 11.01 -16.75 18.42
CA VAL A 36 11.78 -15.82 17.58
C VAL A 36 11.64 -16.18 16.11
N ALA A 37 11.86 -17.44 15.73
CA ALA A 37 11.77 -17.87 14.33
C ALA A 37 10.36 -17.66 13.75
N LEU A 38 9.32 -17.99 14.52
CA LEU A 38 7.93 -17.88 14.09
C LEU A 38 7.47 -16.44 13.93
N GLY A 39 7.92 -15.53 14.81
CA GLY A 39 7.66 -14.09 14.68
C GLY A 39 8.48 -13.47 13.56
N ALA A 40 9.77 -13.81 13.45
CA ALA A 40 10.69 -13.19 12.51
C ALA A 40 10.38 -13.55 11.05
N ILE A 41 10.09 -14.81 10.72
CA ILE A 41 9.97 -15.25 9.33
C ILE A 41 8.83 -14.53 8.58
N PRO A 42 7.56 -14.54 9.06
CA PRO A 42 6.45 -13.88 8.35
C PRO A 42 6.62 -12.37 8.29
N VAL A 43 7.14 -11.76 9.36
CA VAL A 43 7.33 -10.32 9.44
C VAL A 43 8.46 -9.87 8.54
N SER A 44 9.61 -10.54 8.55
CA SER A 44 10.71 -10.25 7.62
C SER A 44 10.28 -10.43 6.17
N HIS A 45 9.44 -11.42 5.86
CA HIS A 45 8.89 -11.58 4.51
C HIS A 45 7.96 -10.41 4.10
N ALA A 46 7.14 -9.90 5.02
CA ALA A 46 6.27 -8.75 4.79
C ALA A 46 7.03 -7.40 4.81
N LEU A 47 8.15 -7.31 5.53
CA LEU A 47 8.93 -6.09 5.74
C LEU A 47 10.20 -6.01 4.88
N ALA A 48 10.54 -7.04 4.09
CA ALA A 48 11.83 -7.12 3.40
C ALA A 48 12.20 -5.83 2.65
N GLY A 49 11.27 -5.29 1.85
CA GLY A 49 11.48 -4.01 1.14
C GLY A 49 11.56 -2.79 2.08
N SER A 50 10.81 -2.79 3.18
CA SER A 50 10.79 -1.71 4.16
C SER A 50 12.05 -1.67 5.04
N VAL A 51 12.65 -2.82 5.37
CA VAL A 51 13.90 -2.89 6.15
C VAL A 51 15.05 -2.26 5.38
N ILE A 52 15.09 -2.42 4.05
CA ILE A 52 16.12 -1.81 3.20
C ILE A 52 15.93 -0.28 3.15
N ALA A 53 14.69 0.18 3.00
CA ALA A 53 14.39 1.60 2.87
C ALA A 53 14.49 2.35 4.21
N GLU A 54 14.03 1.74 5.31
CA GLU A 54 13.90 2.34 6.64
C GLU A 54 14.29 1.32 7.73
N PRO A 55 15.59 1.02 7.89
CA PRO A 55 16.06 -0.09 8.72
C PRO A 55 15.66 0.06 10.18
N LYS A 56 15.69 1.28 10.75
CA LYS A 56 15.33 1.50 12.16
C LYS A 56 13.89 1.12 12.47
N LEU A 57 12.94 1.56 11.65
CA LEU A 57 11.52 1.24 11.82
C LEU A 57 11.25 -0.23 11.52
N GLY A 58 11.79 -0.74 10.41
CA GLY A 58 11.65 -2.15 10.04
C GLY A 58 12.13 -3.07 11.16
N LEU A 59 13.28 -2.77 11.75
CA LEU A 59 13.81 -3.45 12.93
C LEU A 59 12.91 -3.27 14.16
N MET A 60 12.38 -2.07 14.43
CA MET A 60 11.48 -1.85 15.56
C MET A 60 10.20 -2.68 15.45
N ILE A 61 9.58 -2.73 14.27
CA ILE A 61 8.38 -3.56 14.01
C ILE A 61 8.72 -5.04 14.16
N LEU A 62 9.83 -5.47 13.55
CA LEU A 62 10.32 -6.84 13.65
C LEU A 62 10.55 -7.25 15.11
N SER A 63 11.24 -6.39 15.88
CA SER A 63 11.48 -6.58 17.31
C SER A 63 10.18 -6.65 18.10
N ALA A 64 9.22 -5.75 17.85
CA ALA A 64 7.94 -5.76 18.55
C ALA A 64 7.18 -7.08 18.36
N VAL A 65 7.17 -7.62 17.14
CA VAL A 65 6.53 -8.91 16.86
C VAL A 65 7.32 -10.07 17.47
N ILE A 66 8.65 -10.08 17.34
CA ILE A 66 9.51 -11.11 17.96
C ILE A 66 9.31 -11.14 19.48
N ILE A 67 9.30 -9.97 20.14
CA ILE A 67 9.06 -9.84 21.58
C ILE A 67 7.70 -10.43 21.93
N LEU A 68 6.64 -10.09 21.18
CA LEU A 68 5.30 -10.60 21.43
C LEU A 68 5.24 -12.14 21.35
N PHE A 69 5.82 -12.74 20.30
CA PHE A 69 5.87 -14.21 20.18
C PHE A 69 6.75 -14.85 21.26
N THR A 70 7.85 -14.20 21.64
CA THR A 70 8.76 -14.69 22.68
C THR A 70 8.12 -14.66 24.06
N LEU A 71 7.44 -13.56 24.41
CA LEU A 71 6.68 -13.43 25.66
C LEU A 71 5.52 -14.43 25.71
N SER A 72 4.80 -14.60 24.60
CA SER A 72 3.76 -15.62 24.47
C SER A 72 4.34 -17.01 24.76
N ALA A 73 5.46 -17.35 24.10
CA ALA A 73 6.14 -18.61 24.33
C ALA A 73 6.61 -18.74 25.79
N TRP A 74 7.08 -17.67 26.42
CA TRP A 74 7.49 -17.68 27.83
C TRP A 74 6.32 -17.99 28.77
N ILE A 75 5.17 -17.33 28.59
CA ILE A 75 3.92 -17.53 29.35
C ILE A 75 3.38 -18.97 29.21
N ALA A 76 3.59 -19.59 28.04
CA ALA A 76 3.03 -20.89 27.70
C ALA A 76 3.41 -22.02 28.66
N ALA A 77 4.59 -21.98 29.31
CA ALA A 77 5.07 -23.08 30.15
C ALA A 77 6.07 -22.62 31.22
N ARG A 78 6.29 -23.45 32.26
CA ARG A 78 7.33 -23.22 33.28
C ARG A 78 8.74 -23.33 32.66
N GLN A 79 9.77 -22.98 33.44
CA GLN A 79 11.18 -23.10 33.00
C GLN A 79 11.54 -24.55 32.63
N THR A 80 10.98 -25.52 33.35
CA THR A 80 11.15 -26.97 33.13
C THR A 80 10.43 -27.50 31.89
N GLY A 81 9.61 -26.69 31.22
CA GLY A 81 8.78 -27.12 30.07
C GLY A 81 7.38 -27.61 30.46
N GLU A 82 7.11 -27.78 31.75
CA GLU A 82 5.76 -28.14 32.24
C GLU A 82 4.73 -27.07 31.86
N THR A 83 3.64 -27.50 31.24
CA THR A 83 2.54 -26.63 30.84
C THR A 83 1.19 -27.19 31.27
N SER A 84 0.21 -26.30 31.36
CA SER A 84 -1.19 -26.64 31.50
C SER A 84 -1.96 -26.11 30.31
N VAL A 85 -3.04 -26.80 29.96
CA VAL A 85 -3.91 -26.40 28.85
C VAL A 85 -4.38 -24.95 29.04
N LEU A 86 -4.79 -24.56 30.25
CA LEU A 86 -5.20 -23.19 30.56
C LEU A 86 -4.13 -22.14 30.23
N ARG A 87 -2.85 -22.42 30.51
CA ARG A 87 -1.74 -21.51 30.16
C ARG A 87 -1.57 -21.36 28.65
N LEU A 88 -1.74 -22.45 27.89
CA LEU A 88 -1.67 -22.40 26.43
C LEU A 88 -2.82 -21.58 25.83
N TYR A 89 -4.05 -21.73 26.34
CA TYR A 89 -5.19 -20.89 25.95
C TYR A 89 -4.94 -19.42 26.30
N GLY A 90 -4.50 -19.14 27.54
CA GLY A 90 -4.15 -17.78 27.96
C GLY A 90 -3.06 -17.14 27.11
N MET A 91 -2.08 -17.92 26.66
CA MET A 91 -1.04 -17.48 25.73
C MET A 91 -1.62 -17.07 24.37
N VAL A 92 -2.53 -17.87 23.80
CA VAL A 92 -3.15 -17.53 22.49
C VAL A 92 -3.98 -16.25 22.59
N ILE A 93 -4.69 -16.06 23.70
CA ILE A 93 -5.42 -14.81 23.98
C ILE A 93 -4.44 -13.64 24.04
N PHE A 94 -3.36 -13.77 24.81
CA PHE A 94 -2.33 -12.74 24.93
C PHE A 94 -1.71 -12.38 23.57
N LEU A 95 -1.34 -13.38 22.76
CA LEU A 95 -0.81 -13.18 21.41
C LEU A 95 -1.81 -12.42 20.53
N SER A 96 -3.08 -12.84 20.51
CA SER A 96 -4.13 -12.23 19.67
C SER A 96 -4.40 -10.77 20.06
N LEU A 97 -4.44 -10.48 21.36
CA LEU A 97 -4.60 -9.10 21.86
C LEU A 97 -3.37 -8.25 21.56
N GLY A 98 -2.16 -8.81 21.68
CA GLY A 98 -0.92 -8.11 21.32
C GLY A 98 -0.86 -7.75 19.83
N LEU A 99 -1.27 -8.68 18.95
CA LEU A 99 -1.37 -8.40 17.51
C LEU A 99 -2.43 -7.32 17.23
N ALA A 100 -3.56 -7.35 17.95
CA ALA A 100 -4.58 -6.31 17.86
C ALA A 100 -4.05 -4.93 18.30
N ALA A 101 -3.25 -4.86 19.36
CA ALA A 101 -2.60 -3.63 19.79
C ALA A 101 -1.64 -3.08 18.73
N LEU A 102 -0.83 -3.94 18.09
CA LEU A 102 0.03 -3.55 16.97
C LEU A 102 -0.79 -3.01 15.78
N ARG A 103 -1.98 -3.56 15.50
CA ARG A 103 -2.90 -3.00 14.49
C ARG A 103 -3.40 -1.61 14.82
N GLN A 104 -3.73 -1.34 16.08
CA GLN A 104 -4.15 0.00 16.49
C GLN A 104 -3.03 1.04 16.30
N LEU A 105 -1.76 0.60 16.33
CA LEU A 105 -0.59 1.42 15.98
C LEU A 105 -0.36 1.58 14.47
N GLY A 106 -1.26 1.05 13.63
CA GLY A 106 -1.21 1.16 12.17
C GLY A 106 -0.39 0.08 11.47
N LEU A 107 -0.02 -0.99 12.18
CA LEU A 107 0.66 -2.14 11.58
C LEU A 107 -0.37 -3.20 11.19
N PRO A 108 -0.62 -3.48 9.89
CA PRO A 108 -1.63 -4.44 9.48
C PRO A 108 -1.11 -5.88 9.70
N ILE A 109 -0.96 -6.29 10.96
CA ILE A 109 -0.46 -7.62 11.37
C ILE A 109 -1.61 -8.40 11.98
N SER A 110 -1.81 -9.63 11.51
CA SER A 110 -2.91 -10.48 11.92
C SER A 110 -2.61 -11.92 11.50
N LEU A 111 -3.11 -12.90 12.27
CA LEU A 111 -3.07 -14.31 11.86
C LEU A 111 -3.97 -14.53 10.63
N SER A 112 -5.06 -13.76 10.53
CA SER A 112 -6.01 -13.81 9.41
C SER A 112 -5.40 -13.45 8.05
N LEU A 113 -4.28 -12.72 8.02
CA LEU A 113 -3.54 -12.46 6.78
C LEU A 113 -2.93 -13.71 6.16
N LEU A 114 -2.76 -14.77 6.95
CA LEU A 114 -2.22 -16.05 6.49
C LEU A 114 -3.32 -17.05 6.12
N ALA A 115 -4.57 -16.80 6.55
CA ALA A 115 -5.70 -17.67 6.26
C ALA A 115 -6.10 -17.65 4.77
N PRO A 116 -6.73 -18.71 4.25
CA PRO A 116 -7.21 -18.75 2.86
C PRO A 116 -8.20 -17.66 2.52
N GLU A 117 -8.24 -17.33 1.23
CA GLU A 117 -9.18 -16.37 0.67
C GLU A 117 -10.50 -17.08 0.40
N HIS A 118 -11.29 -17.30 1.46
CA HIS A 118 -12.58 -17.95 1.38
C HIS A 118 -13.70 -17.04 1.91
N THR A 119 -14.85 -17.00 1.23
CA THR A 119 -15.98 -16.11 1.59
C THR A 119 -16.46 -16.26 3.04
N TYR A 120 -16.51 -17.49 3.58
CA TYR A 120 -16.87 -17.70 4.98
C TYR A 120 -15.89 -17.10 5.98
N TRP A 121 -14.58 -17.19 5.68
CA TRP A 121 -13.55 -16.58 6.51
C TRP A 121 -13.78 -15.07 6.64
N TYR A 122 -14.12 -14.43 5.51
CA TYR A 122 -14.48 -13.03 5.46
C TYR A 122 -15.85 -12.72 6.07
N GLY A 123 -16.83 -13.63 5.98
CA GLY A 123 -18.10 -13.52 6.68
C GLY A 123 -17.94 -13.49 8.21
N MET A 124 -17.00 -14.27 8.75
CA MET A 124 -16.66 -14.24 10.17
C MET A 124 -16.10 -12.87 10.60
N LEU A 125 -15.26 -12.25 9.76
CA LEU A 125 -14.70 -10.92 10.04
C LEU A 125 -15.79 -9.86 10.28
N GLY A 126 -16.90 -9.92 9.55
CA GLY A 126 -18.04 -9.02 9.76
C GLY A 126 -18.90 -9.32 11.01
N THR A 127 -18.65 -10.43 11.71
CA THR A 127 -19.43 -10.87 12.87
C THR A 127 -18.65 -10.79 14.17
N ILE A 128 -17.40 -11.27 14.18
CA ILE A 128 -16.56 -11.36 15.39
C ILE A 128 -15.30 -10.49 15.33
N ASP A 129 -15.17 -9.66 14.30
CA ASP A 129 -14.01 -8.80 14.04
C ASP A 129 -12.69 -9.60 13.82
N ILE A 130 -11.62 -8.94 13.41
CA ILE A 130 -10.28 -9.52 13.18
C ILE A 130 -9.74 -10.14 14.48
N ILE A 131 -10.05 -9.57 15.64
CA ILE A 131 -9.58 -10.10 16.93
C ILE A 131 -10.20 -11.48 17.20
N GLY A 132 -11.52 -11.61 17.05
CA GLY A 132 -12.20 -12.90 17.25
C GLY A 132 -11.75 -13.95 16.25
N VAL A 133 -11.52 -13.52 15.01
CA VAL A 133 -10.98 -14.34 13.92
C VAL A 133 -9.55 -14.83 14.21
N ASP A 134 -8.66 -13.96 14.68
CA ASP A 134 -7.30 -14.33 15.10
C ASP A 134 -7.32 -15.31 16.28
N LEU A 135 -8.16 -15.03 17.29
CA LEU A 135 -8.34 -15.91 18.44
C LEU A 135 -8.83 -17.28 17.99
N PHE A 136 -9.84 -17.33 17.12
CA PHE A 136 -10.37 -18.58 16.58
C PHE A 136 -9.29 -19.42 15.88
N LEU A 137 -8.47 -18.82 15.01
CA LEU A 137 -7.36 -19.53 14.35
C LEU A 137 -6.33 -20.06 15.33
N GLY A 138 -5.96 -19.24 16.32
CA GLY A 138 -5.00 -19.63 17.33
C GLY A 138 -5.50 -20.80 18.17
N LEU A 139 -6.75 -20.74 18.63
CA LEU A 139 -7.37 -21.80 19.43
C LEU A 139 -7.61 -23.09 18.64
N PHE A 140 -8.03 -22.96 17.39
CA PHE A 140 -8.17 -24.09 16.47
C PHE A 140 -6.83 -24.84 16.31
N GLN A 141 -5.76 -24.11 15.99
CA GLN A 141 -4.43 -24.69 15.81
C GLN A 141 -3.84 -25.24 17.11
N LEU A 142 -4.09 -24.59 18.25
CA LEU A 142 -3.69 -25.10 19.55
C LEU A 142 -4.38 -26.45 19.86
N THR A 143 -5.68 -26.54 19.61
CA THR A 143 -6.46 -27.77 19.85
C THR A 143 -5.98 -28.90 18.92
N ALA A 144 -5.65 -28.57 17.67
CA ALA A 144 -5.03 -29.52 16.74
C ALA A 144 -3.66 -30.01 17.27
N ALA A 145 -2.82 -29.09 17.75
CA ALA A 145 -1.51 -29.44 18.33
C ALA A 145 -1.64 -30.33 19.57
N LEU A 146 -2.54 -30.00 20.50
CA LEU A 146 -2.84 -30.83 21.67
C LEU A 146 -3.33 -32.22 21.28
N SER A 147 -4.10 -32.33 20.20
CA SER A 147 -4.56 -33.63 19.69
C SER A 147 -3.41 -34.46 19.15
N ILE A 148 -2.50 -33.86 18.37
CA ILE A 148 -1.28 -34.52 17.87
C ILE A 148 -0.37 -34.94 19.04
N TRP A 149 -0.20 -34.07 20.05
CA TRP A 149 0.60 -34.41 21.23
C TRP A 149 0.02 -35.62 21.96
N SER A 150 -1.30 -35.67 22.15
CA SER A 150 -1.95 -36.81 22.82
C SER A 150 -1.74 -38.15 22.11
N LEU A 151 -1.62 -38.15 20.78
CA LEU A 151 -1.30 -39.35 19.99
C LEU A 151 0.10 -39.89 20.29
N GLN A 152 1.09 -39.01 20.41
CA GLN A 152 2.50 -39.38 20.60
C GLN A 152 2.78 -40.00 21.97
N HIS A 153 1.90 -39.81 22.95
CA HIS A 153 2.10 -40.29 24.32
C HIS A 153 1.19 -41.45 24.75
N GLN A 154 0.59 -42.17 23.77
CA GLN A 154 -0.11 -43.46 23.97
C GLN A 154 -1.07 -43.50 25.19
N VAL A 155 -1.74 -42.39 25.50
CA VAL A 155 -2.73 -42.36 26.58
C VAL A 155 -4.03 -42.99 26.06
N ARG A 156 -4.17 -44.32 26.12
CA ARG A 156 -5.42 -45.15 25.99
C ARG A 156 -6.71 -44.43 25.52
N ALA A 157 -6.74 -43.84 24.33
CA ALA A 157 -7.82 -42.92 23.97
C ALA A 157 -8.12 -42.83 22.47
N LEU A 158 -8.13 -43.96 21.74
CA LEU A 158 -8.53 -43.95 20.33
C LEU A 158 -9.95 -43.37 20.12
N ALA A 159 -10.87 -43.58 21.07
CA ALA A 159 -12.24 -43.03 21.03
C ALA A 159 -12.33 -41.53 21.41
N ARG A 160 -11.53 -41.06 22.38
CA ARG A 160 -11.43 -39.60 22.70
C ARG A 160 -10.66 -38.86 21.61
N TRP A 161 -9.75 -39.56 20.92
CA TRP A 161 -9.06 -39.09 19.73
C TRP A 161 -10.02 -38.96 18.55
N ALA A 162 -10.81 -39.99 18.23
CA ALA A 162 -11.76 -39.96 17.14
C ALA A 162 -12.80 -38.85 17.30
N SER A 163 -13.29 -38.60 18.52
CA SER A 163 -14.23 -37.49 18.80
C SER A 163 -13.56 -36.10 18.72
N ARG A 164 -12.32 -35.94 19.22
CA ARG A 164 -11.56 -34.67 19.11
C ARG A 164 -11.17 -34.35 17.68
N LEU A 165 -10.71 -35.36 16.94
CA LEU A 165 -10.25 -35.23 15.57
C LEU A 165 -11.43 -35.15 14.60
N ALA A 166 -12.55 -35.83 14.88
CA ALA A 166 -13.83 -35.59 14.19
C ALA A 166 -14.32 -34.17 14.44
N GLY A 167 -14.30 -33.64 15.67
CA GLY A 167 -14.68 -32.24 15.93
C GLY A 167 -13.77 -31.21 15.23
N LEU A 168 -12.45 -31.48 15.19
CA LEU A 168 -11.44 -30.64 14.53
C LEU A 168 -11.45 -30.74 13.00
N MET A 169 -11.70 -31.92 12.42
CA MET A 169 -11.76 -32.14 10.97
C MET A 169 -13.15 -31.81 10.42
N LEU A 170 -14.22 -32.08 11.18
CA LEU A 170 -15.58 -31.68 10.80
C LEU A 170 -15.69 -30.17 10.76
N MET A 171 -14.94 -29.36 11.51
CA MET A 171 -15.12 -27.91 11.42
C MET A 171 -14.72 -27.38 10.01
N PRO A 172 -13.48 -27.57 9.53
CA PRO A 172 -13.11 -27.19 8.17
C PRO A 172 -13.87 -27.97 7.10
N VAL A 173 -14.11 -29.28 7.29
CA VAL A 173 -14.86 -30.10 6.31
C VAL A 173 -16.33 -29.68 6.26
N PHE A 174 -16.98 -29.35 7.37
CA PHE A 174 -18.36 -28.83 7.40
C PHE A 174 -18.42 -27.43 6.76
N PHE A 175 -17.42 -26.58 6.99
CA PHE A 175 -17.32 -25.30 6.28
C PHE A 175 -17.00 -25.45 4.78
N PHE A 176 -16.25 -26.46 4.37
CA PHE A 176 -15.76 -26.65 2.99
C PHE A 176 -16.66 -27.56 2.13
N TRP A 177 -17.36 -28.55 2.72
CA TRP A 177 -18.18 -29.54 2.03
C TRP A 177 -19.69 -29.34 2.20
N LEU A 178 -20.17 -28.88 3.37
CA LEU A 178 -21.61 -28.79 3.65
C LEU A 178 -22.24 -27.45 3.29
N THR A 179 -21.44 -26.53 2.77
CA THR A 179 -22.02 -25.34 2.17
C THR A 179 -21.99 -25.50 0.65
N PRO A 180 -23.15 -25.45 -0.03
CA PRO A 180 -23.15 -25.37 -1.48
C PRO A 180 -22.29 -24.17 -1.81
N GLY A 181 -21.27 -24.36 -2.64
CA GLY A 181 -20.41 -23.28 -3.09
C GLY A 181 -21.33 -22.15 -3.47
N THR A 182 -21.37 -21.10 -2.64
CA THR A 182 -22.25 -19.98 -2.91
C THR A 182 -21.65 -19.43 -4.17
N ASN A 183 -22.26 -19.76 -5.29
CA ASN A 183 -22.03 -19.18 -6.58
C ASN A 183 -22.39 -17.70 -6.42
N GLU A 184 -21.55 -16.91 -5.74
CA GLU A 184 -21.44 -15.49 -5.99
C GLU A 184 -20.84 -15.27 -7.39
N GLN A 185 -20.36 -16.34 -8.05
CA GLN A 185 -20.20 -16.44 -9.49
C GLN A 185 -21.52 -16.68 -10.26
N ALA A 186 -22.66 -16.93 -9.58
CA ALA A 186 -23.93 -16.99 -10.30
C ALA A 186 -24.15 -15.61 -10.92
N PRO A 187 -24.28 -15.51 -12.25
CA PRO A 187 -24.66 -14.26 -12.88
C PRO A 187 -25.89 -13.76 -12.14
N ALA A 188 -25.87 -12.48 -11.74
CA ALA A 188 -27.01 -11.85 -11.08
C ALA A 188 -28.27 -12.27 -11.84
N PRO A 189 -29.38 -12.64 -11.16
CA PRO A 189 -30.63 -12.90 -11.85
C PRO A 189 -30.86 -11.74 -12.80
N ALA A 190 -31.25 -12.04 -14.04
CA ALA A 190 -31.50 -11.07 -15.09
C ALA A 190 -32.61 -10.10 -14.62
N PHE A 191 -32.24 -9.14 -13.78
CA PHE A 191 -33.03 -7.94 -13.57
C PHE A 191 -33.06 -7.28 -14.94
N GLN A 192 -34.26 -7.19 -15.51
CA GLN A 192 -34.52 -6.73 -16.86
C GLN A 192 -33.99 -5.30 -17.15
N ASN A 193 -33.45 -4.58 -16.16
CA ASN A 193 -32.81 -3.27 -16.32
C ASN A 193 -31.33 -3.24 -15.84
N GLN A 194 -30.50 -4.23 -16.19
CA GLN A 194 -29.04 -4.15 -15.99
C GLN A 194 -28.36 -3.02 -16.81
N SER A 195 -29.08 -2.40 -17.76
CA SER A 195 -28.64 -1.27 -18.58
C SER A 195 -28.29 -0.02 -17.75
N ASP A 196 -28.87 0.14 -16.56
CA ASP A 196 -28.86 1.43 -15.85
C ASP A 196 -27.76 1.52 -14.77
N LEU A 197 -26.98 0.44 -14.57
CA LEU A 197 -25.88 0.44 -13.61
C LEU A 197 -24.65 1.13 -14.18
N PRO A 198 -23.98 2.04 -13.41
CA PRO A 198 -22.81 2.73 -13.90
C PRO A 198 -21.69 1.74 -14.20
N LYS A 199 -21.18 1.82 -15.43
CA LYS A 199 -20.01 1.08 -15.92
C LYS A 199 -18.75 1.86 -15.57
N ILE A 200 -17.85 1.21 -14.86
CA ILE A 200 -16.60 1.81 -14.39
C ILE A 200 -15.45 1.16 -15.14
N ALA A 201 -14.65 1.95 -15.84
CA ALA A 201 -13.35 1.51 -16.30
C ALA A 201 -12.32 1.66 -15.18
N VAL A 202 -11.64 0.58 -14.87
CA VAL A 202 -10.51 0.50 -13.95
C VAL A 202 -9.25 0.47 -14.78
N ILE A 203 -8.41 1.50 -14.64
CA ILE A 203 -7.16 1.61 -15.37
C ILE A 203 -6.02 1.08 -14.53
N GLN A 204 -5.18 0.23 -15.12
CA GLN A 204 -3.90 -0.18 -14.57
C GLN A 204 -2.78 0.29 -15.50
N THR A 205 -1.97 1.23 -15.04
CA THR A 205 -0.99 1.91 -15.91
C THR A 205 0.32 1.16 -16.09
N ALA A 206 0.70 0.31 -15.13
CA ALA A 206 1.98 -0.41 -15.05
C ALA A 206 3.19 0.51 -15.32
N ILE A 207 3.19 1.72 -14.74
CA ILE A 207 4.34 2.63 -14.79
C ILE A 207 5.37 2.12 -13.79
N THR A 208 6.60 1.90 -14.24
CA THR A 208 7.67 1.39 -13.37
C THR A 208 8.32 2.51 -12.55
N PRO A 209 9.01 2.18 -11.43
CA PRO A 209 9.76 3.18 -10.65
C PRO A 209 10.78 3.95 -11.49
N THR A 210 11.45 3.28 -12.44
CA THR A 210 12.44 3.88 -13.35
C THR A 210 11.77 4.88 -14.30
N GLN A 211 10.67 4.50 -14.95
CA GLN A 211 9.87 5.41 -15.78
C GLN A 211 9.39 6.62 -14.99
N ARG A 212 8.94 6.43 -13.74
CA ARG A 212 8.52 7.53 -12.87
C ARG A 212 9.69 8.46 -12.50
N ARG A 213 10.88 7.89 -12.26
CA ARG A 213 12.09 8.65 -11.88
C ARG A 213 12.52 9.63 -12.98
N TYR A 214 12.42 9.18 -14.24
CA TYR A 214 12.82 9.90 -15.45
C TYR A 214 11.63 10.43 -16.24
N LEU A 215 10.48 10.63 -15.58
CA LEU A 215 9.26 10.98 -16.28
C LEU A 215 9.36 12.30 -17.05
N SER A 216 10.21 13.23 -16.62
CA SER A 216 10.45 14.51 -17.29
C SER A 216 11.44 14.41 -18.47
N ALA A 217 12.03 13.25 -18.73
CA ALA A 217 12.91 13.03 -19.88
C ALA A 217 12.12 12.97 -21.21
N ASP A 218 12.83 13.20 -22.31
CA ASP A 218 12.28 13.14 -23.66
C ASP A 218 11.82 11.72 -24.00
N GLY A 219 10.66 11.62 -24.64
CA GLY A 219 10.05 10.36 -25.03
C GLY A 219 9.36 9.62 -23.87
N VAL A 220 9.83 9.77 -22.62
CA VAL A 220 9.20 9.14 -21.45
C VAL A 220 7.89 9.83 -21.10
N LEU A 221 7.88 11.17 -21.02
CA LEU A 221 6.68 11.94 -20.71
C LEU A 221 5.62 11.77 -21.79
N GLU A 222 6.03 11.96 -23.05
CA GLU A 222 5.18 11.90 -24.23
C GLU A 222 4.54 10.52 -24.36
N TRP A 223 5.34 9.46 -24.23
CA TRP A 223 4.84 8.08 -24.26
C TRP A 223 3.86 7.81 -23.12
N THR A 224 4.16 8.28 -21.90
CA THR A 224 3.27 8.08 -20.74
C THR A 224 1.93 8.78 -20.98
N ILE A 225 1.93 10.01 -21.48
CA ILE A 225 0.72 10.76 -21.83
C ILE A 225 -0.04 10.05 -22.95
N ALA A 226 0.64 9.61 -24.01
CA ALA A 226 0.02 8.91 -25.14
C ALA A 226 -0.62 7.59 -24.70
N LYS A 227 0.10 6.78 -23.90
CA LYS A 227 -0.40 5.53 -23.32
C LYS A 227 -1.66 5.76 -22.48
N GLN A 228 -1.65 6.77 -21.63
CA GLN A 228 -2.82 7.11 -20.82
C GLN A 228 -4.00 7.60 -21.67
N LYS A 229 -3.75 8.43 -22.70
CA LYS A 229 -4.81 8.83 -23.66
C LYS A 229 -5.40 7.61 -24.37
N GLN A 230 -4.57 6.66 -24.78
CA GLN A 230 -5.02 5.41 -25.41
C GLN A 230 -5.88 4.59 -24.44
N MET A 231 -5.44 4.40 -23.19
CA MET A 231 -6.23 3.72 -22.16
C MET A 231 -7.58 4.40 -21.90
N GLN A 232 -7.58 5.73 -21.86
CA GLN A 232 -8.80 6.53 -21.72
C GLN A 232 -9.74 6.30 -22.92
N LYS A 233 -9.21 6.30 -24.14
CA LYS A 233 -9.98 6.00 -25.36
C LYS A 233 -10.58 4.59 -25.32
N ILE A 234 -9.79 3.57 -24.92
CA ILE A 234 -10.26 2.19 -24.77
C ILE A 234 -11.39 2.12 -23.75
N ALA A 235 -11.25 2.78 -22.60
CA ALA A 235 -12.29 2.83 -21.58
C ALA A 235 -13.62 3.39 -22.12
N TRP A 236 -13.58 4.48 -22.87
CA TRP A 236 -14.78 5.04 -23.51
C TRP A 236 -15.34 4.14 -24.61
N GLN A 237 -14.51 3.48 -25.40
CA GLN A 237 -14.94 2.51 -26.41
C GLN A 237 -15.61 1.29 -25.79
N LEU A 238 -15.21 0.89 -24.58
CA LEU A 238 -15.90 -0.15 -23.79
C LEU A 238 -17.23 0.35 -23.18
N GLY A 239 -17.59 1.62 -23.42
CA GLY A 239 -18.82 2.22 -22.93
C GLY A 239 -18.80 2.51 -21.44
N ALA A 240 -17.63 2.84 -20.87
CA ALA A 240 -17.55 3.28 -19.48
C ALA A 240 -18.30 4.60 -19.26
N ASP A 241 -18.97 4.74 -18.12
CA ASP A 241 -19.52 6.01 -17.66
C ASP A 241 -18.49 6.81 -16.87
N TRP A 242 -17.54 6.10 -16.26
CA TRP A 242 -16.51 6.64 -15.40
C TRP A 242 -15.18 5.91 -15.58
N ILE A 243 -14.10 6.67 -15.39
CA ILE A 243 -12.73 6.13 -15.43
C ILE A 243 -12.07 6.35 -14.08
N ILE A 244 -11.57 5.27 -13.46
CA ILE A 244 -10.81 5.34 -12.22
C ILE A 244 -9.35 5.01 -12.51
N TRP A 245 -8.49 5.94 -12.13
CA TRP A 245 -7.05 5.81 -12.27
C TRP A 245 -6.38 5.44 -10.94
N PRO A 246 -5.22 4.77 -10.98
CA PRO A 246 -4.50 4.38 -9.78
C PRO A 246 -3.79 5.56 -9.11
N GLU A 247 -3.18 5.32 -7.96
CA GLU A 247 -2.30 6.29 -7.31
C GLU A 247 -1.12 6.67 -8.22
N SER A 248 -0.73 7.93 -8.15
CA SER A 248 0.33 8.56 -8.96
C SER A 248 0.10 8.44 -10.48
N SER A 249 -1.15 8.32 -10.91
CA SER A 249 -1.50 8.24 -12.33
C SER A 249 -1.38 9.56 -13.07
N THR A 250 -1.48 10.70 -12.39
CA THR A 250 -1.12 11.99 -13.01
C THR A 250 0.37 11.97 -13.34
N PRO A 251 0.78 12.25 -14.61
CA PRO A 251 2.18 12.18 -15.01
C PRO A 251 3.06 13.02 -14.10
N GLY A 252 2.95 14.34 -14.09
CA GLY A 252 3.76 15.18 -13.21
C GLY A 252 3.15 15.47 -11.85
N LEU A 253 3.72 16.48 -11.21
CA LEU A 253 3.09 17.22 -10.12
C LEU A 253 1.85 17.96 -10.64
N ILE A 254 0.84 18.08 -9.78
CA ILE A 254 -0.36 18.87 -10.06
C ILE A 254 -0.05 20.31 -9.64
N PRO A 255 -0.30 21.31 -10.50
CA PRO A 255 -0.24 22.69 -10.07
C PRO A 255 -1.27 22.95 -8.96
N PRO A 256 -0.94 23.76 -7.95
CA PRO A 256 -1.76 23.97 -6.76
C PRO A 256 -3.11 24.67 -7.04
N ALA A 257 -3.19 25.50 -8.09
CA ALA A 257 -4.37 26.28 -8.44
C ALA A 257 -5.38 25.52 -9.34
N ASP A 258 -6.58 26.09 -9.52
CA ASP A 258 -7.56 25.74 -10.56
C ASP A 258 -7.13 26.22 -11.97
N SER A 259 -5.84 26.52 -12.18
CA SER A 259 -5.30 27.13 -13.42
C SER A 259 -5.54 26.28 -14.67
N GLU A 260 -5.83 25.00 -14.48
CA GLU A 260 -6.64 24.26 -15.42
C GLU A 260 -7.83 23.72 -14.63
N GLN A 261 -9.01 24.29 -14.88
CA GLN A 261 -10.16 23.42 -15.11
C GLN A 261 -9.65 22.41 -16.12
N ILE A 262 -9.24 21.25 -15.61
CA ILE A 262 -8.90 20.12 -16.42
C ILE A 262 -10.25 19.76 -17.07
N ASN A 263 -10.57 20.43 -18.17
CA ASN A 263 -11.63 20.13 -19.12
C ASN A 263 -11.21 18.84 -19.83
N ARG A 264 -10.94 17.81 -19.05
CA ARG A 264 -10.80 16.46 -19.53
C ARG A 264 -12.24 16.01 -19.77
N PRO A 265 -12.57 15.66 -21.01
CA PRO A 265 -13.88 15.13 -21.30
C PRO A 265 -14.14 13.89 -20.47
N GLY A 266 -15.34 13.80 -19.91
CA GLY A 266 -15.84 12.63 -19.21
C GLY A 266 -15.64 12.65 -17.69
N ARG A 267 -16.28 11.68 -17.05
CA ARG A 267 -16.29 11.55 -15.59
C ARG A 267 -15.14 10.65 -15.16
N GLN A 268 -14.30 11.12 -14.24
CA GLN A 268 -13.13 10.35 -13.82
C GLN A 268 -12.68 10.65 -12.39
N LEU A 269 -12.03 9.68 -11.77
CA LEU A 269 -11.31 9.82 -10.52
C LEU A 269 -9.82 9.61 -10.78
N ARG A 270 -8.99 10.58 -10.43
CA ARG A 270 -7.56 10.52 -10.69
C ARG A 270 -6.72 11.03 -9.53
N HIS A 271 -5.69 10.29 -9.18
CA HIS A 271 -4.74 10.70 -8.15
C HIS A 271 -3.52 11.45 -8.75
N GLY A 272 -3.00 12.41 -8.01
CA GLY A 272 -1.66 12.96 -8.21
C GLY A 272 -1.15 13.69 -6.97
N TYR A 273 0.02 14.30 -7.09
CA TYR A 273 0.68 15.01 -6.01
C TYR A 273 0.70 16.50 -6.33
N ALA A 274 0.00 17.32 -5.54
CA ALA A 274 0.00 18.77 -5.71
C ALA A 274 1.19 19.39 -4.98
N TYR A 275 2.01 20.16 -5.69
CA TYR A 275 3.15 20.85 -5.08
C TYR A 275 2.71 22.17 -4.46
N GLN A 276 2.92 22.33 -3.15
CA GLN A 276 2.57 23.57 -2.43
C GLN A 276 3.78 24.48 -2.23
N GLY A 277 4.96 23.88 -2.09
CA GLY A 277 6.22 24.59 -1.87
C GLY A 277 7.30 23.63 -1.33
N PRO A 278 8.47 24.14 -0.95
CA PRO A 278 9.55 23.33 -0.41
C PRO A 278 9.08 22.49 0.78
N GLY A 279 9.25 21.18 0.69
CA GLY A 279 8.91 20.22 1.74
C GLY A 279 7.43 19.85 1.81
N VAL A 280 6.55 20.51 1.04
CA VAL A 280 5.10 20.38 1.20
C VAL A 280 4.43 19.97 -0.10
N ILE A 281 3.88 18.76 -0.08
CA ILE A 281 3.07 18.18 -1.15
C ILE A 281 1.72 17.73 -0.57
N ASP A 282 0.65 17.83 -1.35
CA ASP A 282 -0.61 17.15 -1.03
C ASP A 282 -0.79 15.93 -1.93
N SER A 283 -1.00 14.75 -1.35
CA SER A 283 -1.51 13.57 -2.09
C SER A 283 -3.00 13.75 -2.26
N GLN A 284 -3.44 13.95 -3.50
CA GLN A 284 -4.81 14.33 -3.81
C GLN A 284 -5.45 13.47 -4.89
N VAL A 285 -6.73 13.20 -4.70
CA VAL A 285 -7.63 12.63 -5.70
C VAL A 285 -8.53 13.74 -6.22
N THR A 286 -8.56 13.90 -7.54
CA THR A 286 -9.47 14.79 -8.25
C THR A 286 -10.59 13.97 -8.89
N ILE A 287 -11.83 14.33 -8.58
CA ILE A 287 -13.05 13.74 -9.14
C ILE A 287 -13.64 14.75 -10.12
N THR A 288 -13.53 14.47 -11.42
CA THR A 288 -14.10 15.29 -12.50
C THR A 288 -15.49 14.77 -12.83
N ARG A 289 -16.50 15.64 -12.82
CA ARG A 289 -17.93 15.30 -12.99
C ARG A 289 -18.52 15.92 -14.26
N GLY A 290 -17.78 15.88 -15.36
CA GLY A 290 -18.17 16.58 -16.60
C GLY A 290 -18.18 18.09 -16.39
N LEU A 291 -19.33 18.73 -16.61
CA LEU A 291 -19.51 20.19 -16.47
C LEU A 291 -19.55 20.68 -15.01
N ASN A 292 -19.72 19.77 -14.05
CA ASN A 292 -19.78 20.14 -12.63
C ASN A 292 -18.38 20.39 -12.04
N PRO A 293 -18.28 21.27 -11.02
CA PRO A 293 -17.03 21.52 -10.31
C PRO A 293 -16.37 20.22 -9.84
N SER A 294 -15.06 20.14 -10.09
CA SER A 294 -14.25 19.02 -9.65
C SER A 294 -14.16 19.00 -8.13
N ILE A 295 -14.16 17.81 -7.54
CA ILE A 295 -13.97 17.64 -6.10
C ILE A 295 -12.55 17.15 -5.86
N ARG A 296 -11.86 17.76 -4.91
CA ARG A 296 -10.52 17.36 -4.48
C ARG A 296 -10.62 16.74 -3.08
N MET A 297 -10.00 15.58 -2.92
CA MET A 297 -9.83 14.91 -1.63
C MET A 297 -8.35 14.68 -1.39
N THR A 298 -7.87 14.93 -0.18
CA THR A 298 -6.46 14.72 0.18
C THR A 298 -6.29 13.59 1.18
N LYS A 299 -5.12 12.95 1.13
CA LYS A 299 -4.75 11.85 2.01
C LYS A 299 -4.75 12.31 3.47
N HIS A 300 -5.48 11.61 4.31
CA HIS A 300 -5.62 11.92 5.74
C HIS A 300 -4.48 11.31 6.55
N HIS A 301 -4.04 10.09 6.20
CA HIS A 301 -2.93 9.41 6.88
C HIS A 301 -1.78 9.11 5.92
N PRO A 302 -0.90 10.08 5.66
CA PRO A 302 0.39 9.82 5.04
C PRO A 302 1.19 8.77 5.82
N LEU A 303 1.98 7.97 5.10
CA LEU A 303 2.97 7.09 5.68
C LEU A 303 4.07 7.93 6.34
N ALA A 304 4.22 7.81 7.66
CA ALA A 304 5.09 8.66 8.47
C ALA A 304 6.56 8.77 7.97
N PHE A 305 7.03 7.80 7.17
CA PHE A 305 8.41 7.77 6.69
C PHE A 305 8.52 7.95 5.17
N ALA A 306 7.77 7.17 4.40
CA ALA A 306 7.77 7.24 2.94
C ALA A 306 7.12 8.53 2.41
N GLU A 307 6.28 9.19 3.21
CA GLU A 307 5.46 10.32 2.81
C GLU A 307 5.61 11.51 3.77
N LYS A 308 6.81 11.70 4.35
CA LYS A 308 7.11 12.82 5.28
C LYS A 308 6.77 14.21 4.71
N SER A 309 6.90 14.37 3.40
CA SER A 309 6.59 15.61 2.69
C SER A 309 5.11 15.77 2.34
N ILE A 310 4.30 14.73 2.55
CA ILE A 310 2.87 14.78 2.30
C ILE A 310 2.18 15.35 3.53
N ARG A 311 1.51 16.48 3.35
CA ARG A 311 0.75 17.11 4.42
C ARG A 311 -0.48 16.27 4.77
N PRO A 312 -0.67 15.85 6.03
CA PRO A 312 -1.87 15.14 6.43
C PRO A 312 -3.07 16.08 6.35
N ASN A 313 -4.16 15.61 5.75
CA ASN A 313 -5.44 16.31 5.86
C ASN A 313 -5.90 16.27 7.32
N LYS A 314 -6.25 17.40 7.93
CA LYS A 314 -6.76 17.43 9.31
C LYS A 314 -8.18 16.89 9.40
N LYS A 315 -8.97 17.02 8.33
CA LYS A 315 -10.36 16.58 8.31
C LYS A 315 -10.49 15.29 7.50
N PRO A 316 -11.11 14.25 8.06
CA PRO A 316 -11.52 13.08 7.30
C PRO A 316 -12.30 13.45 6.03
N SER A 317 -11.99 12.81 4.91
CA SER A 317 -12.83 12.90 3.72
C SER A 317 -14.20 12.29 4.01
N SER A 318 -15.27 13.05 3.74
CA SER A 318 -16.64 12.53 3.74
C SER A 318 -16.95 11.85 2.41
N PRO A 319 -17.90 10.91 2.36
CA PRO A 319 -18.36 10.35 1.10
C PRO A 319 -18.88 11.44 0.17
N VAL A 320 -18.66 11.28 -1.13
CA VAL A 320 -19.09 12.21 -2.16
C VAL A 320 -20.07 11.55 -3.08
N LEU A 321 -21.07 12.29 -3.53
CA LEU A 321 -22.07 11.77 -4.46
C LEU A 321 -21.45 11.57 -5.85
N TRP A 322 -21.39 10.31 -6.26
CA TRP A 322 -21.19 9.85 -7.62
C TRP A 322 -22.57 9.60 -8.23
N ASN A 323 -23.04 10.55 -9.04
CA ASN A 323 -24.44 10.62 -9.49
C ASN A 323 -25.35 10.64 -8.24
N THR A 324 -26.05 9.54 -7.95
CA THR A 324 -26.90 9.36 -6.74
C THR A 324 -26.26 8.47 -5.67
N LYS A 325 -25.09 7.87 -5.93
CA LYS A 325 -24.45 6.91 -5.01
C LYS A 325 -23.31 7.56 -4.22
N PRO A 326 -23.31 7.52 -2.88
CA PRO A 326 -22.20 8.01 -2.07
C PRO A 326 -20.96 7.11 -2.23
N ILE A 327 -19.82 7.71 -2.57
CA ILE A 327 -18.52 7.03 -2.66
C ILE A 327 -17.52 7.57 -1.66
N GLY A 328 -16.80 6.67 -1.01
CA GLY A 328 -15.62 7.00 -0.22
C GLY A 328 -14.35 6.90 -1.05
N VAL A 329 -13.30 7.62 -0.66
CA VAL A 329 -11.96 7.48 -1.24
C VAL A 329 -10.95 7.33 -0.12
N LEU A 330 -10.11 6.29 -0.20
CA LEU A 330 -8.99 6.05 0.71
C LEU A 330 -7.75 5.82 -0.14
N ILE A 331 -6.71 6.64 -0.01
CA ILE A 331 -5.55 6.57 -0.90
C ILE A 331 -4.55 5.54 -0.35
N CYS A 332 -4.19 4.57 -1.18
CA CYS A 332 -3.12 3.61 -0.91
C CYS A 332 -3.30 2.84 0.42
N SER A 333 -2.40 3.07 1.38
CA SER A 333 -2.39 2.45 2.71
C SER A 333 -3.56 2.86 3.60
N GLU A 334 -4.32 3.92 3.27
CA GLU A 334 -5.47 4.30 4.09
C GLU A 334 -6.56 3.22 4.13
N ALA A 335 -6.67 2.41 3.07
CA ALA A 335 -7.62 1.30 3.01
C ALA A 335 -7.23 0.09 3.85
N ILE A 336 -6.05 0.06 4.49
CA ILE A 336 -5.71 -0.98 5.48
C ILE A 336 -5.98 -0.52 6.91
N ARG A 337 -6.45 0.72 7.11
CA ARG A 337 -6.76 1.27 8.43
C ARG A 337 -8.23 1.00 8.77
N SER A 338 -8.46 0.17 9.77
CA SER A 338 -9.79 -0.25 10.20
C SER A 338 -10.74 0.93 10.45
N ASN A 339 -10.28 1.95 11.18
CA ASN A 339 -11.08 3.14 11.48
C ASN A 339 -11.44 3.96 10.23
N ALA A 340 -10.61 3.97 9.20
CA ALA A 340 -10.84 4.76 8.00
C ALA A 340 -11.97 4.19 7.12
N ILE A 341 -11.97 2.86 6.91
CA ILE A 341 -13.05 2.19 6.17
C ILE A 341 -14.36 2.23 6.95
N ASN A 342 -14.33 1.92 8.26
CA ASN A 342 -15.54 1.96 9.10
C ASN A 342 -16.21 3.33 9.06
N ARG A 343 -15.43 4.40 9.19
CA ARG A 343 -15.95 5.76 9.15
C ARG A 343 -16.65 6.10 7.84
N LEU A 344 -16.08 5.68 6.70
CA LEU A 344 -16.73 5.89 5.40
C LEU A 344 -18.00 5.05 5.24
N GLY A 345 -17.98 3.79 5.68
CA GLY A 345 -19.16 2.92 5.68
C GLY A 345 -20.29 3.48 6.55
N LEU A 346 -19.98 3.93 7.77
CA LEU A 346 -20.92 4.57 8.70
C LEU A 346 -21.44 5.92 8.18
N ALA A 347 -20.61 6.66 7.44
CA ALA A 347 -21.03 7.88 6.74
C ALA A 347 -21.87 7.59 5.47
N GLY A 348 -22.22 6.32 5.22
CA GLY A 348 -23.12 5.90 4.16
C GLY A 348 -22.46 5.63 2.82
N ALA A 349 -21.13 5.47 2.73
CA ALA A 349 -20.49 5.13 1.47
C ALA A 349 -20.93 3.75 0.94
N ASP A 350 -21.47 3.73 -0.28
CA ASP A 350 -21.87 2.49 -0.98
C ASP A 350 -20.67 1.65 -1.41
N ILE A 351 -19.56 2.33 -1.71
CA ILE A 351 -18.29 1.77 -2.13
C ILE A 351 -17.16 2.73 -1.76
N VAL A 352 -16.02 2.17 -1.37
CA VAL A 352 -14.77 2.91 -1.19
C VAL A 352 -13.86 2.64 -2.38
N ILE A 353 -13.32 3.69 -2.97
CA ILE A 353 -12.34 3.60 -4.04
C ILE A 353 -10.95 3.74 -3.45
N ASN A 354 -10.09 2.77 -3.70
CA ASN A 354 -8.72 2.74 -3.22
C ASN A 354 -7.72 2.84 -4.39
N PRO A 355 -7.37 4.07 -4.83
CA PRO A 355 -6.28 4.26 -5.76
C PRO A 355 -4.95 3.97 -5.04
N THR A 356 -4.14 3.07 -5.60
CA THR A 356 -2.94 2.53 -4.94
C THR A 356 -1.77 2.38 -5.92
N ASN A 357 -0.53 2.55 -5.44
CA ASN A 357 0.66 2.30 -6.23
C ASN A 357 1.63 1.34 -5.53
N THR A 358 1.47 0.05 -5.82
CA THR A 358 2.32 -1.01 -5.26
C THR A 358 3.62 -1.25 -6.06
N ALA A 359 3.89 -0.48 -7.12
CA ALA A 359 5.10 -0.64 -7.92
C ALA A 359 6.38 -0.31 -7.13
N PHE A 360 6.28 0.54 -6.11
CA PHE A 360 7.40 0.98 -5.27
C PHE A 360 7.74 0.03 -4.13
N LEU A 361 7.00 -1.08 -3.98
CA LEU A 361 7.21 -2.05 -2.91
C LEU A 361 8.38 -3.01 -3.19
N GLY A 362 8.99 -2.96 -4.37
CA GLY A 362 10.18 -3.73 -4.72
C GLY A 362 9.91 -5.20 -5.10
N VAL A 363 8.91 -5.84 -4.49
CA VAL A 363 8.57 -7.26 -4.73
C VAL A 363 7.12 -7.44 -5.18
N SER A 364 6.89 -8.39 -6.10
CA SER A 364 5.57 -8.65 -6.71
C SER A 364 4.48 -9.04 -5.72
N TRP A 365 4.86 -9.75 -4.66
CA TRP A 365 3.89 -10.28 -3.72
C TRP A 365 3.36 -9.26 -2.71
N LEU A 366 4.06 -8.14 -2.48
CA LEU A 366 3.55 -7.13 -1.55
C LEU A 366 2.26 -6.48 -2.05
N GLY A 367 2.04 -6.43 -3.37
CA GLY A 367 0.76 -6.02 -3.93
C GLY A 367 -0.39 -6.96 -3.58
N GLU A 368 -0.12 -8.27 -3.47
CA GLU A 368 -1.12 -9.26 -3.03
C GLU A 368 -1.38 -9.16 -1.53
N LEU A 369 -0.33 -8.94 -0.71
CA LEU A 369 -0.48 -8.73 0.73
C LEU A 369 -1.30 -7.47 1.03
N HIS A 370 -1.05 -6.36 0.30
CA HIS A 370 -1.86 -5.15 0.41
C HIS A 370 -3.32 -5.41 0.03
N ARG A 371 -3.58 -6.05 -1.12
CA ARG A 371 -4.94 -6.42 -1.54
C ARG A 371 -5.65 -7.23 -0.46
N LYS A 372 -4.98 -8.25 0.11
CA LYS A 372 -5.55 -9.12 1.13
C LYS A 372 -5.85 -8.36 2.43
N ALA A 373 -4.98 -7.45 2.84
CA ALA A 373 -5.22 -6.58 3.99
C ALA A 373 -6.45 -5.69 3.77
N VAL A 374 -6.58 -5.06 2.60
CA VAL A 374 -7.77 -4.27 2.24
C VAL A 374 -9.02 -5.16 2.21
N GLN A 375 -8.92 -6.39 1.72
CA GLN A 375 -10.04 -7.34 1.65
C GLN A 375 -10.56 -7.74 3.03
N ILE A 376 -9.65 -7.99 3.98
CA ILE A 376 -10.00 -8.24 5.40
C ILE A 376 -10.76 -7.05 5.98
N GLU A 377 -10.26 -5.84 5.76
CA GLU A 377 -10.89 -4.62 6.28
C GLU A 377 -12.23 -4.32 5.62
N ALA A 378 -12.37 -4.57 4.31
CA ALA A 378 -13.61 -4.45 3.57
C ALA A 378 -14.70 -5.39 4.13
N ALA A 379 -14.35 -6.66 4.35
CA ALA A 379 -15.24 -7.67 4.91
C ALA A 379 -15.69 -7.33 6.34
N ARG A 380 -14.73 -6.95 7.19
CA ARG A 380 -14.97 -6.53 8.57
C ARG A 380 -15.92 -5.33 8.64
N ALA A 381 -15.66 -4.31 7.83
CA ALA A 381 -16.48 -3.11 7.77
C ALA A 381 -17.78 -3.28 6.96
N LYS A 382 -18.02 -4.48 6.39
CA LYS A 382 -19.13 -4.76 5.47
C LYS A 382 -19.25 -3.71 4.36
N THR A 383 -18.11 -3.23 3.89
CA THR A 383 -18.02 -2.12 2.94
C THR A 383 -17.31 -2.59 1.69
N ARG A 384 -17.90 -2.33 0.52
CA ARG A 384 -17.28 -2.68 -0.76
C ARG A 384 -16.07 -1.80 -1.02
N VAL A 385 -15.02 -2.38 -1.59
CA VAL A 385 -13.81 -1.64 -1.93
C VAL A 385 -13.40 -1.93 -3.38
N LEU A 386 -13.21 -0.89 -4.18
CA LEU A 386 -12.61 -1.00 -5.52
C LEU A 386 -11.14 -0.59 -5.44
N ILE A 387 -10.25 -1.57 -5.48
CA ILE A 387 -8.81 -1.38 -5.45
C ILE A 387 -8.33 -1.16 -6.88
N VAL A 388 -7.82 0.04 -7.16
CA VAL A 388 -7.30 0.42 -8.49
C VAL A 388 -5.81 0.68 -8.36
N THR A 389 -5.00 -0.20 -8.92
CA THR A 389 -3.55 -0.20 -8.68
C THR A 389 -2.73 0.05 -9.93
N ASN A 390 -1.56 0.67 -9.77
CA ASN A 390 -0.63 0.90 -10.87
C ASN A 390 0.03 -0.41 -11.35
N ALA A 391 0.46 -1.28 -10.44
CA ALA A 391 1.22 -2.50 -10.78
C ALA A 391 0.85 -3.75 -9.96
N GLY A 392 0.01 -3.63 -8.95
CA GLY A 392 -0.55 -4.76 -8.22
C GLY A 392 -1.80 -5.31 -8.91
N PRO A 393 -2.55 -6.22 -8.27
CA PRO A 393 -3.82 -6.71 -8.80
C PRO A 393 -4.96 -5.72 -8.56
N SER A 394 -5.50 -5.10 -9.62
CA SER A 394 -6.74 -4.31 -9.49
C SER A 394 -7.92 -5.25 -9.23
N THR A 395 -8.74 -4.93 -8.23
CA THR A 395 -9.69 -5.88 -7.63
C THR A 395 -10.94 -5.17 -7.13
N LEU A 396 -12.13 -5.71 -7.43
CA LEU A 396 -13.37 -5.35 -6.75
C LEU A 396 -13.58 -6.30 -5.58
N VAL A 397 -13.63 -5.75 -4.37
CA VAL A 397 -13.93 -6.48 -3.13
C VAL A 397 -15.38 -6.21 -2.72
N SER A 398 -16.17 -7.26 -2.57
CA SER A 398 -17.53 -7.18 -2.06
C SER A 398 -17.56 -6.90 -0.54
N ALA A 399 -18.74 -6.56 0.00
CA ALA A 399 -18.93 -6.43 1.43
C ALA A 399 -18.77 -7.77 2.19
N SER A 400 -18.91 -8.92 1.49
CA SER A 400 -18.65 -10.26 2.03
C SER A 400 -17.16 -10.61 2.02
N GLY A 401 -16.30 -9.74 1.48
CA GLY A 401 -14.88 -9.99 1.29
C GLY A 401 -14.56 -10.88 0.09
N TYR A 402 -15.53 -11.21 -0.77
CA TYR A 402 -15.23 -11.83 -2.07
C TYR A 402 -14.43 -10.86 -2.94
N ALA A 403 -13.36 -11.33 -3.56
CA ALA A 403 -12.47 -10.53 -4.40
C ALA A 403 -12.58 -10.96 -5.87
N GLN A 404 -13.17 -10.10 -6.70
CA GLN A 404 -13.11 -10.24 -8.15
C GLN A 404 -11.88 -9.52 -8.68
N ARG A 405 -10.89 -10.29 -9.15
CA ARG A 405 -9.71 -9.72 -9.81
C ARG A 405 -10.11 -9.17 -11.19
N LEU A 406 -9.78 -7.91 -11.42
CA LEU A 406 -10.06 -7.21 -12.67
C LEU A 406 -8.82 -7.25 -13.57
N GLU A 407 -7.66 -6.87 -13.01
CA GLU A 407 -6.38 -6.88 -13.74
C GLU A 407 -5.33 -7.72 -12.99
N LYS A 408 -4.43 -8.34 -13.76
CA LYS A 408 -3.27 -9.07 -13.21
C LYS A 408 -2.14 -8.11 -12.86
N SER A 409 -1.37 -8.41 -11.83
CA SER A 409 -0.21 -7.60 -11.43
C SER A 409 0.79 -7.38 -12.59
N TYR A 410 1.40 -6.20 -12.62
CA TYR A 410 2.43 -5.75 -13.55
C TYR A 410 2.04 -5.77 -15.02
N ARG A 411 0.73 -5.73 -15.32
CA ARG A 411 0.21 -5.60 -16.68
C ARG A 411 -0.53 -4.29 -16.86
N ALA A 412 -0.25 -3.58 -17.95
CA ALA A 412 -1.06 -2.43 -18.33
C ALA A 412 -2.41 -2.93 -18.86
N GLY A 413 -3.53 -2.34 -18.43
CA GLY A 413 -4.85 -2.85 -18.76
C GLY A 413 -5.99 -1.88 -18.47
N VAL A 414 -7.14 -2.15 -19.09
CA VAL A 414 -8.41 -1.46 -18.88
C VAL A 414 -9.47 -2.52 -18.68
N SER A 415 -10.04 -2.56 -17.48
CA SER A 415 -11.12 -3.50 -17.12
C SER A 415 -12.42 -2.75 -16.90
N LEU A 416 -13.52 -3.25 -17.45
CA LEU A 416 -14.85 -2.72 -17.21
C LEU A 416 -15.51 -3.49 -16.06
N VAL A 417 -16.01 -2.78 -15.06
CA VAL A 417 -16.75 -3.36 -13.94
C VAL A 417 -18.09 -2.65 -13.76
N ARG A 418 -19.14 -3.41 -13.46
CA ARG A 418 -20.46 -2.88 -13.11
C ARG A 418 -20.64 -2.95 -11.59
N LEU A 419 -20.99 -1.82 -10.98
CA LEU A 419 -21.35 -1.82 -9.57
C LEU A 419 -22.78 -2.30 -9.40
N ASN A 420 -22.96 -3.61 -9.26
CA ASN A 420 -24.25 -4.20 -8.92
C ASN A 420 -24.81 -3.53 -7.66
N ALA A 421 -26.14 -3.35 -7.60
CA ALA A 421 -26.78 -2.97 -6.35
C ALA A 421 -26.35 -3.96 -5.27
N SER A 422 -26.02 -3.44 -4.07
CA SER A 422 -25.58 -4.30 -2.98
C SER A 422 -26.70 -5.27 -2.70
N ARG A 423 -26.52 -6.55 -3.05
CA ARG A 423 -27.44 -7.58 -2.58
C ARG A 423 -27.30 -7.51 -1.06
N LYS A 424 -28.39 -7.25 -0.33
CA LYS A 424 -28.41 -7.59 1.10
C LYS A 424 -28.05 -9.06 1.14
N THR A 425 -26.80 -9.37 1.46
CA THR A 425 -26.39 -10.75 1.69
C THR A 425 -27.31 -11.20 2.80
N PRO A 426 -28.16 -12.23 2.57
CA PRO A 426 -28.94 -12.76 3.67
C PRO A 426 -27.90 -13.10 4.73
N THR A 427 -28.02 -12.47 5.90
CA THR A 427 -27.31 -12.87 7.10
C THR A 427 -27.62 -14.34 7.25
N THR A 428 -26.70 -15.19 6.81
CA THR A 428 -26.89 -16.62 6.80
C THR A 428 -27.04 -17.00 8.26
N ALA A 429 -28.28 -17.29 8.67
CA ALA A 429 -28.62 -17.68 10.04
C ALA A 429 -27.70 -18.80 10.55
N MET A 430 -27.18 -19.61 9.61
CA MET A 430 -26.18 -20.65 9.79
C MET A 430 -24.82 -20.16 10.32
N LEU A 431 -24.32 -18.99 9.90
CA LEU A 431 -23.08 -18.39 10.44
C LEU A 431 -23.33 -17.81 11.84
N THR A 432 -24.48 -17.19 12.08
CA THR A 432 -24.84 -16.63 13.39
C THR A 432 -25.17 -17.69 14.45
N ILE A 433 -25.57 -18.92 14.07
CA ILE A 433 -25.92 -19.99 15.02
C ILE A 433 -24.83 -21.07 15.07
N GLY A 434 -24.33 -21.51 13.91
CA GLY A 434 -23.33 -22.58 13.83
C GLY A 434 -21.96 -22.18 14.38
N PHE A 435 -21.55 -20.91 14.21
CA PHE A 435 -20.28 -20.43 14.75
C PHE A 435 -20.28 -20.34 16.28
N PRO A 436 -21.22 -19.65 16.95
CA PRO A 436 -21.27 -19.68 18.40
C PRO A 436 -21.44 -21.10 18.91
N LEU A 437 -22.23 -21.96 18.27
CA LEU A 437 -22.35 -23.35 18.69
C LEU A 437 -21.01 -24.11 18.60
N ALA A 438 -20.27 -24.01 17.49
CA ALA A 438 -18.97 -24.66 17.35
C ALA A 438 -17.89 -24.07 18.27
N PHE A 439 -17.91 -22.75 18.47
CA PHE A 439 -17.06 -22.04 19.43
C PHE A 439 -17.39 -22.44 20.88
N TRP A 440 -18.67 -22.54 21.21
CA TRP A 440 -19.14 -23.04 22.50
C TRP A 440 -18.81 -24.51 22.68
N LEU A 441 -18.96 -25.36 21.67
CA LEU A 441 -18.58 -26.79 21.75
C LEU A 441 -17.06 -26.96 21.94
N THR A 442 -16.24 -26.13 21.29
CA THR A 442 -14.79 -26.08 21.56
C THR A 442 -14.49 -25.55 22.96
N LEU A 443 -15.19 -24.53 23.46
CA LEU A 443 -15.03 -24.03 24.83
C LEU A 443 -15.54 -25.01 25.90
N VAL A 444 -16.65 -25.71 25.66
CA VAL A 444 -17.29 -26.67 26.58
C VAL A 444 -16.51 -27.98 26.66
N SER A 445 -15.73 -28.31 25.62
CA SER A 445 -14.76 -29.41 25.70
C SER A 445 -13.50 -29.04 26.50
N ILE A 446 -13.25 -27.75 26.79
CA ILE A 446 -12.11 -27.30 27.62
C ILE A 446 -12.22 -27.82 29.07
N PRO A 447 -13.33 -27.70 29.81
CA PRO A 447 -13.47 -28.29 31.16
C PRO A 447 -13.17 -29.79 31.22
N ILE A 448 -13.59 -30.56 30.21
CA ILE A 448 -13.34 -32.00 30.11
C ILE A 448 -11.85 -32.30 29.86
N ILE A 449 -11.14 -31.40 29.17
CA ILE A 449 -9.69 -31.46 28.95
C ILE A 449 -8.91 -30.96 30.18
N LEU A 450 -9.42 -29.94 30.88
CA LEU A 450 -8.75 -29.27 32.01
C LEU A 450 -8.66 -30.15 33.26
N ARG A 451 -9.60 -31.09 33.45
CA ARG A 451 -9.70 -31.85 34.71
C ARG A 451 -8.52 -32.81 34.95
N ASP A 452 -7.82 -33.26 33.90
CA ASP A 452 -6.83 -34.35 34.01
C ASP A 452 -5.48 -34.16 33.27
N CYS A 453 -5.17 -33.00 32.71
CA CYS A 453 -4.02 -32.87 31.78
C CYS A 453 -2.96 -31.85 32.24
N ARG A 454 -2.10 -32.24 33.20
CA ARG A 454 -0.73 -31.71 33.23
C ARG A 454 0.03 -32.38 32.09
N LEU A 455 0.56 -31.59 31.16
CA LEU A 455 1.33 -32.13 30.06
C LEU A 455 2.79 -32.25 30.52
N PRO A 456 3.32 -33.48 30.68
CA PRO A 456 4.67 -33.67 31.17
C PRO A 456 5.68 -33.11 30.17
N ALA A 457 6.80 -32.61 30.67
CA ALA A 457 7.92 -32.26 29.81
C ALA A 457 8.37 -33.52 29.05
N PRO A 458 8.62 -33.44 27.72
CA PRO A 458 9.13 -34.59 26.97
C PRO A 458 10.41 -35.09 27.63
N ARG A 459 10.48 -36.40 27.93
CA ARG A 459 11.68 -37.03 28.50
C ARG A 459 12.87 -36.65 27.62
N GLN A 460 13.81 -35.89 28.19
CA GLN A 460 14.98 -35.44 27.46
C GLN A 460 15.82 -36.65 27.07
N SER A 461 15.67 -37.10 25.82
CA SER A 461 16.75 -37.80 25.14
C SER A 461 17.93 -36.83 25.12
N SER A 462 18.96 -37.15 25.89
CA SER A 462 20.19 -36.39 26.14
C SER A 462 21.03 -36.05 24.89
N ARG A 463 20.45 -36.09 23.68
CA ARG A 463 21.11 -35.55 22.49
C ARG A 463 20.99 -34.03 22.50
N ASN A 464 22.10 -33.38 22.87
CA ASN A 464 22.43 -31.98 22.58
C ASN A 464 22.45 -31.73 21.06
N ASN A 465 21.34 -31.94 20.36
CA ASN A 465 21.20 -31.43 19.00
C ASN A 465 21.00 -29.91 19.10
N PRO A 466 21.91 -29.10 18.52
CA PRO A 466 21.77 -27.66 18.51
C PRO A 466 20.68 -27.27 17.51
N ILE A 467 19.41 -27.44 17.90
CA ILE A 467 18.23 -27.11 17.08
C ILE A 467 18.10 -25.59 16.85
N GLY A 468 18.82 -24.76 17.63
CA GLY A 468 18.86 -23.30 17.46
C GLY A 468 19.60 -22.83 16.21
N ILE A 469 20.72 -23.49 15.87
CA ILE A 469 21.56 -23.13 14.70
C ILE A 469 20.82 -23.32 13.36
N PRO A 470 20.12 -24.43 13.08
CA PRO A 470 19.42 -24.61 11.81
C PRO A 470 18.23 -23.66 11.66
N SER A 471 17.61 -23.20 12.75
CA SER A 471 16.48 -22.25 12.67
C SER A 471 16.96 -20.84 12.29
N PHE A 472 18.08 -20.39 12.85
CA PHE A 472 18.72 -19.13 12.49
C PHE A 472 19.33 -19.18 11.09
N ALA A 473 20.01 -20.28 10.75
CA ALA A 473 20.55 -20.51 9.42
C ALA A 473 19.43 -20.60 8.36
N LEU A 474 18.29 -21.21 8.68
CA LEU A 474 17.10 -21.19 7.81
C LEU A 474 16.54 -19.78 7.67
N GLY A 475 16.50 -18.99 8.75
CA GLY A 475 16.13 -17.56 8.69
C GLY A 475 17.03 -16.75 7.74
N LEU A 476 18.35 -16.92 7.85
CA LEU A 476 19.32 -16.27 6.96
C LEU A 476 19.24 -16.77 5.52
N LEU A 477 19.09 -18.09 5.31
CA LEU A 477 18.85 -18.69 4.00
C LEU A 477 17.56 -18.15 3.37
N LEU A 478 16.53 -17.90 4.18
CA LEU A 478 15.28 -17.34 3.69
C LEU A 478 15.43 -15.87 3.33
N VAL A 479 16.18 -15.08 4.10
CA VAL A 479 16.53 -13.70 3.72
C VAL A 479 17.32 -13.70 2.42
N SER A 480 18.27 -14.61 2.22
CA SER A 480 19.02 -14.71 0.98
C SER A 480 18.19 -15.22 -0.21
N ILE A 481 17.24 -16.14 0.01
CA ILE A 481 16.27 -16.56 -1.04
C ILE A 481 15.35 -15.40 -1.40
N ILE A 482 14.85 -14.64 -0.42
CA ILE A 482 14.01 -13.46 -0.66
C ILE A 482 14.79 -12.40 -1.42
N TRP A 483 16.05 -12.16 -1.02
CA TRP A 483 16.97 -11.27 -1.74
C TRP A 483 17.18 -11.73 -3.18
N HIS A 484 17.49 -13.01 -3.39
CA HIS A 484 17.70 -13.58 -4.72
C HIS A 484 16.43 -13.58 -5.58
N GLN A 485 15.25 -13.78 -4.98
CA GLN A 485 13.98 -13.64 -5.67
C GLN A 485 13.66 -12.19 -6.01
N ASN A 486 14.04 -11.23 -5.16
CA ASN A 486 13.95 -9.80 -5.47
C ASN A 486 14.84 -9.45 -6.66
N ASP A 487 16.08 -9.96 -6.68
CA ASP A 487 17.01 -9.77 -7.80
C ASP A 487 16.48 -10.43 -9.09
N ARG A 488 15.95 -11.66 -9.01
CA ARG A 488 15.29 -12.32 -10.14
C ARG A 488 14.03 -11.61 -10.60
N PHE A 489 13.28 -11.00 -9.68
CA PHE A 489 12.08 -10.23 -10.02
C PHE A 489 12.45 -8.95 -10.76
N HIS A 490 13.46 -8.21 -10.29
CA HIS A 490 14.03 -7.09 -11.03
C HIS A 490 14.58 -7.54 -12.39
N ALA A 491 15.25 -8.69 -12.46
CA ALA A 491 15.73 -9.26 -13.72
C ALA A 491 14.59 -9.73 -14.65
N ALA A 492 13.43 -10.14 -14.12
CA ALA A 492 12.26 -10.55 -14.90
C ALA A 492 11.39 -9.36 -15.35
N ILE A 493 11.41 -8.25 -14.60
CA ILE A 493 10.80 -6.99 -15.03
C ILE A 493 11.68 -6.25 -16.03
N ALA A 494 13.01 -6.34 -15.92
CA ALA A 494 13.95 -5.70 -16.84
C ALA A 494 13.62 -5.92 -18.34
N PRO A 495 13.26 -7.14 -18.82
CA PRO A 495 12.83 -7.33 -20.20
C PRO A 495 11.45 -6.73 -20.51
N LEU A 496 10.53 -6.65 -19.55
CA LEU A 496 9.26 -5.90 -19.70
C LEU A 496 9.51 -4.39 -19.79
N GLU A 497 10.46 -3.86 -19.02
CA GLU A 497 10.91 -2.47 -19.11
C GLU A 497 11.59 -2.18 -20.45
N ALA A 498 12.44 -3.10 -20.92
CA ALA A 498 13.11 -3.01 -22.21
C ALA A 498 12.13 -3.13 -23.39
N GLN A 499 11.08 -3.97 -23.29
CA GLN A 499 10.05 -4.07 -24.33
C GLN A 499 9.11 -2.86 -24.36
N GLN A 500 8.87 -2.22 -23.22
CA GLN A 500 7.93 -1.09 -23.15
C GLN A 500 8.55 0.25 -23.58
N ASN A 501 9.86 0.44 -23.45
CA ASN A 501 10.56 1.63 -23.99
C ASN A 501 12.10 1.44 -24.07
N PRO A 502 12.63 0.68 -25.05
CA PRO A 502 14.05 0.25 -25.07
C PRO A 502 15.04 1.41 -25.23
N SER A 503 14.64 2.52 -25.87
CA SER A 503 15.55 3.61 -26.24
C SER A 503 15.60 4.77 -25.22
N ALA A 504 14.58 4.93 -24.38
CA ALA A 504 14.44 6.11 -23.51
C ALA A 504 14.99 5.92 -22.08
N LEU A 505 15.18 4.68 -21.63
CA LEU A 505 15.51 4.38 -20.22
C LEU A 505 17.00 4.12 -19.96
N ALA A 506 17.78 3.70 -20.96
CA ALA A 506 19.21 3.43 -20.78
C ALA A 506 20.04 4.72 -20.61
N GLN A 507 19.65 5.79 -21.31
CA GLN A 507 20.22 7.14 -21.16
C GLN A 507 19.11 8.19 -21.37
N PRO A 508 18.51 8.74 -20.30
CA PRO A 508 17.46 9.74 -20.45
C PRO A 508 17.99 10.98 -21.17
N ARG A 509 17.30 11.41 -22.23
CA ARG A 509 17.62 12.60 -23.01
C ARG A 509 16.74 13.78 -22.58
N TYR A 510 17.26 14.99 -22.74
CA TYR A 510 16.60 16.25 -22.38
C TYR A 510 16.76 17.32 -23.47
N GLN A 511 16.89 16.91 -24.72
CA GLN A 511 17.03 17.78 -25.89
C GLN A 511 15.84 18.73 -26.07
N ALA A 512 14.62 18.30 -25.73
CA ALA A 512 13.42 19.14 -25.84
C ALA A 512 13.50 20.42 -24.98
N VAL A 513 14.33 20.41 -23.93
CA VAL A 513 14.52 21.52 -22.99
C VAL A 513 15.94 22.10 -23.05
N THR A 514 16.75 21.71 -24.04
CA THR A 514 18.10 22.23 -24.26
C THR A 514 18.05 23.46 -25.15
N HIS A 515 18.55 24.59 -24.65
CA HIS A 515 18.67 25.83 -25.41
C HIS A 515 19.77 26.73 -24.81
N SER A 516 20.96 26.69 -25.41
CA SER A 516 22.14 27.42 -24.91
C SER A 516 22.02 28.94 -25.03
N ALA A 517 21.39 29.45 -26.09
CA ALA A 517 21.27 30.90 -26.33
C ALA A 517 20.22 31.59 -25.45
N ALA A 518 19.32 30.83 -24.81
CA ALA A 518 18.30 31.37 -23.90
C ALA A 518 18.01 30.35 -22.78
N PRO A 519 18.93 30.21 -21.81
CA PRO A 519 18.89 29.18 -20.78
C PRO A 519 17.61 29.18 -19.93
N HIS A 520 17.01 30.35 -19.70
CA HIS A 520 15.74 30.47 -18.97
C HIS A 520 14.60 29.69 -19.64
N ARG A 521 14.55 29.65 -20.98
CA ARG A 521 13.52 28.88 -21.71
C ARG A 521 13.67 27.39 -21.46
N GLY A 522 14.91 26.90 -21.46
CA GLY A 522 15.21 25.50 -21.15
C GLY A 522 14.90 25.15 -19.69
N ALA A 523 15.25 26.03 -18.74
CA ALA A 523 14.94 25.85 -17.33
C ALA A 523 13.42 25.77 -17.07
N LEU A 524 12.64 26.69 -17.62
CA LEU A 524 11.19 26.73 -17.41
C LEU A 524 10.46 25.59 -18.12
N ALA A 525 10.93 25.19 -19.31
CA ALA A 525 10.42 23.99 -19.97
C ALA A 525 10.72 22.72 -19.13
N MET A 526 11.90 22.62 -18.53
CA MET A 526 12.24 21.53 -17.61
C MET A 526 11.31 21.48 -16.39
N ILE A 527 10.99 22.63 -15.79
CA ILE A 527 10.01 22.72 -14.71
C ILE A 527 8.62 22.30 -15.22
N ALA A 528 8.17 22.78 -16.37
CA ALA A 528 6.88 22.39 -16.94
C ALA A 528 6.74 20.87 -17.11
N ARG A 529 7.81 20.20 -17.55
CA ARG A 529 7.86 18.73 -17.68
C ARG A 529 7.76 18.01 -16.33
N GLU A 530 8.28 18.57 -15.25
CA GLU A 530 8.06 18.05 -13.88
C GLU A 530 6.59 18.14 -13.44
N PHE A 531 5.84 19.11 -13.98
CA PHE A 531 4.38 19.23 -13.84
C PHE A 531 3.61 18.46 -14.92
N GLY A 532 4.30 17.59 -15.66
CA GLY A 532 3.69 16.67 -16.62
C GLY A 532 3.20 17.35 -17.90
N LYS A 533 3.69 18.56 -18.19
CA LYS A 533 3.45 19.28 -19.43
C LYS A 533 4.57 18.94 -20.41
N PRO A 534 4.29 18.30 -21.56
CA PRO A 534 5.32 17.93 -22.54
C PRO A 534 5.72 19.15 -23.38
N LEU A 535 6.11 20.24 -22.71
CA LEU A 535 6.55 21.47 -23.35
C LEU A 535 8.04 21.41 -23.66
N THR A 536 8.40 22.16 -24.69
CA THR A 536 9.76 22.38 -25.16
C THR A 536 10.19 23.80 -24.84
N TRP A 537 11.48 24.12 -25.01
CA TRP A 537 11.96 25.50 -24.86
C TRP A 537 11.27 26.48 -25.83
N ARG A 538 10.74 26.00 -26.97
CA ARG A 538 10.04 26.83 -27.97
C ARG A 538 8.71 27.35 -27.45
N ASP A 539 8.07 26.61 -26.57
CA ASP A 539 6.76 26.94 -26.00
C ASP A 539 6.85 27.99 -24.88
N ILE A 540 8.07 28.33 -24.45
CA ILE A 540 8.34 29.33 -23.42
C ILE A 540 8.62 30.69 -24.10
N PRO A 541 8.05 31.81 -23.60
CA PRO A 541 8.35 33.16 -24.11
C PRO A 541 9.84 33.45 -24.22
N SER A 542 10.22 34.27 -25.21
CA SER A 542 11.63 34.61 -25.47
C SER A 542 12.21 35.54 -24.41
N GLN A 543 11.43 36.52 -23.93
CA GLN A 543 11.86 37.45 -22.88
C GLN A 543 11.79 36.79 -21.49
N GLN A 544 12.79 37.06 -20.65
CA GLN A 544 12.89 36.43 -19.32
C GLN A 544 11.75 36.85 -18.39
N SER A 545 11.35 38.12 -18.39
CA SER A 545 10.22 38.65 -17.63
C SER A 545 8.91 37.91 -17.95
N ASP A 546 8.62 37.80 -19.24
CA ASP A 546 7.40 37.17 -19.76
C ASP A 546 7.39 35.68 -19.47
N ALA A 547 8.56 35.04 -19.50
CA ALA A 547 8.72 33.63 -19.18
C ALA A 547 8.48 33.34 -17.67
N LEU A 548 8.87 34.25 -16.77
CA LEU A 548 8.56 34.12 -15.34
C LEU A 548 7.10 34.45 -15.02
N GLN A 549 6.50 35.41 -15.72
CA GLN A 549 5.05 35.63 -15.65
C GLN A 549 4.30 34.38 -16.13
N TRP A 550 4.74 33.80 -17.26
CA TRP A 550 4.20 32.55 -17.80
C TRP A 550 4.31 31.38 -16.80
N LEU A 551 5.42 31.28 -16.06
CA LEU A 551 5.58 30.26 -15.01
C LEU A 551 4.48 30.36 -13.95
N CYS A 552 4.18 31.59 -13.51
CA CYS A 552 3.11 31.86 -12.55
C CYS A 552 1.73 31.59 -13.15
N GLU A 553 1.44 32.09 -14.34
CA GLU A 553 0.11 31.94 -14.95
C GLU A 553 -0.21 30.50 -15.37
N LYS A 554 0.77 29.79 -15.95
CA LYS A 554 0.54 28.45 -16.53
C LYS A 554 0.79 27.32 -15.55
N LEU A 555 1.76 27.46 -14.65
CA LEU A 555 2.09 26.41 -13.67
C LEU A 555 1.65 26.76 -12.25
N ALA A 556 1.11 27.97 -12.01
CA ALA A 556 0.75 28.44 -10.67
C ALA A 556 1.93 28.37 -9.69
N LEU A 557 3.11 28.77 -10.15
CA LEU A 557 4.35 28.79 -9.36
C LEU A 557 4.96 30.18 -9.33
N LYS A 558 5.37 30.62 -8.14
CA LYS A 558 6.10 31.87 -7.97
C LYS A 558 7.30 31.70 -7.05
N PRO A 559 8.36 32.51 -7.19
CA PRO A 559 9.47 32.55 -6.25
C PRO A 559 9.02 32.92 -4.83
N ILE A 560 9.67 32.34 -3.82
CA ILE A 560 9.56 32.76 -2.43
C ILE A 560 10.39 34.04 -2.26
N ALA A 561 9.78 35.10 -1.73
CA ALA A 561 10.49 36.33 -1.42
C ALA A 561 11.38 36.15 -0.18
N GLY A 562 12.64 36.61 -0.27
CA GLY A 562 13.60 36.63 0.84
C GLY A 562 14.27 35.28 1.16
N ASN A 563 15.25 35.33 2.07
CA ASN A 563 15.93 34.14 2.60
C ASN A 563 15.01 33.43 3.60
N SER A 564 14.16 32.52 3.12
CA SER A 564 13.35 31.66 4.00
C SER A 564 14.26 30.70 4.77
N ALA A 565 14.21 30.77 6.10
CA ALA A 565 15.14 30.08 7.00
C ALA A 565 14.96 28.54 7.06
N SER A 566 14.00 27.95 6.36
CA SER A 566 13.86 26.48 6.33
C SER A 566 13.31 25.95 5.00
N ILE A 567 14.18 25.86 3.99
CA ILE A 567 13.88 25.10 2.77
C ILE A 567 14.13 23.63 3.05
N THR A 568 13.15 22.78 2.74
CA THR A 568 13.27 21.33 2.87
C THR A 568 12.88 20.64 1.57
N ALA A 569 13.42 19.44 1.35
CA ALA A 569 13.04 18.63 0.21
C ALA A 569 11.66 17.97 0.43
N PRO A 570 10.86 17.74 -0.63
CA PRO A 570 11.14 18.05 -2.03
C PRO A 570 10.96 19.55 -2.34
N ALA A 571 11.84 20.10 -3.16
CA ALA A 571 11.78 21.50 -3.56
C ALA A 571 12.11 21.69 -5.05
N ILE A 572 11.46 22.67 -5.67
CA ILE A 572 11.72 23.11 -7.04
C ILE A 572 12.12 24.57 -6.98
N GLY A 573 13.15 24.96 -7.70
CA GLY A 573 13.71 26.30 -7.64
C GLY A 573 14.29 26.76 -8.97
N LEU A 574 14.76 27.99 -8.97
CA LEU A 574 15.51 28.60 -10.05
C LEU A 574 16.85 29.09 -9.50
N LEU A 575 17.94 28.78 -10.18
CA LEU A 575 19.28 29.26 -9.85
C LEU A 575 19.73 30.25 -10.91
N THR A 576 20.07 31.46 -10.49
CA THR A 576 20.61 32.50 -11.37
C THR A 576 22.13 32.38 -11.40
N THR A 577 22.72 32.36 -12.60
CA THR A 577 24.16 32.26 -12.81
C THR A 577 24.61 33.25 -13.89
N PRO A 578 25.92 33.48 -14.08
CA PRO A 578 26.42 34.26 -15.23
C PRO A 578 25.97 33.68 -16.58
N GLN A 579 25.71 32.37 -16.65
CA GLN A 579 25.22 31.69 -17.83
C GLN A 579 23.69 31.74 -17.96
N GLY A 580 22.98 32.45 -17.08
CA GLY A 580 21.53 32.58 -17.09
C GLY A 580 20.82 31.74 -16.03
N LEU A 581 19.52 31.53 -16.25
CA LEU A 581 18.62 30.89 -15.29
C LEU A 581 18.59 29.36 -15.48
N HIS A 582 18.70 28.62 -14.39
CA HIS A 582 18.72 27.16 -14.36
C HIS A 582 17.61 26.59 -13.47
N ALA A 583 16.97 25.51 -13.89
CA ALA A 583 16.00 24.80 -13.06
C ALA A 583 16.72 24.00 -11.98
N VAL A 584 16.26 24.11 -10.74
CA VAL A 584 16.77 23.35 -9.60
C VAL A 584 15.71 22.38 -9.10
N LYS A 585 16.14 21.17 -8.79
CA LYS A 585 15.33 20.13 -8.16
C LYS A 585 16.06 19.60 -6.94
N TRP A 586 15.36 19.55 -5.82
CA TRP A 586 15.84 18.90 -4.60
C TRP A 586 14.88 17.78 -4.23
N ARG A 587 15.38 16.54 -4.20
CA ARG A 587 14.62 15.36 -3.78
C ARG A 587 15.06 14.93 -2.38
N GLN A 588 14.14 14.35 -1.61
CA GLN A 588 14.46 13.84 -0.28
C GLN A 588 15.59 12.80 -0.36
N GLY A 589 16.54 12.87 0.58
CA GLY A 589 17.71 11.98 0.64
C GLY A 589 18.78 12.22 -0.43
N ASN A 590 18.65 13.26 -1.27
CA ASN A 590 19.61 13.60 -2.32
C ASN A 590 20.02 15.08 -2.20
N PRO A 591 21.23 15.46 -2.65
CA PRO A 591 21.58 16.87 -2.77
C PRO A 591 20.72 17.56 -3.83
N ALA A 592 20.61 18.89 -3.74
CA ALA A 592 20.00 19.68 -4.80
C ALA A 592 20.80 19.52 -6.10
N ILE A 593 20.09 19.37 -7.22
CA ILE A 593 20.66 19.29 -8.57
C ILE A 593 20.07 20.39 -9.44
N ARG A 594 20.88 20.98 -10.30
CA ARG A 594 20.46 21.94 -11.32
C ARG A 594 20.52 21.31 -12.71
N PHE A 595 19.58 21.68 -13.56
CA PHE A 595 19.61 21.35 -14.98
C PHE A 595 20.37 22.44 -15.75
N ASN A 596 21.39 22.04 -16.50
CA ASN A 596 22.10 22.92 -17.42
C ASN A 596 21.51 22.80 -18.85
N PRO A 597 20.76 23.80 -19.33
CA PRO A 597 20.12 23.76 -20.63
C PRO A 597 21.09 23.93 -21.80
N ALA A 598 22.37 24.23 -21.57
CA ALA A 598 23.37 24.30 -22.63
C ALA A 598 23.88 22.91 -23.06
N ASN A 599 23.94 21.96 -22.13
CA ASN A 599 24.51 20.62 -22.38
C ASN A 599 23.60 19.46 -21.97
N ALA A 600 22.36 19.75 -21.58
CA ALA A 600 21.34 18.77 -21.21
C ALA A 600 21.70 17.89 -19.99
N ARG A 601 22.51 18.39 -19.05
CA ARG A 601 22.98 17.61 -17.88
C ARG A 601 22.45 18.15 -16.55
N PHE A 602 22.23 17.22 -15.61
CA PHE A 602 22.02 17.55 -14.21
C PHE A 602 23.36 17.60 -13.48
N ILE A 603 23.58 18.67 -12.73
CA ILE A 603 24.82 18.93 -11.98
C ILE A 603 24.44 19.18 -10.53
N LYS A 604 25.23 18.66 -9.58
CA LYS A 604 25.04 18.96 -8.16
C LYS A 604 25.19 20.48 -7.94
N VAL A 605 24.30 21.08 -7.16
CA VAL A 605 24.46 22.46 -6.69
C VAL A 605 25.46 22.43 -5.54
N LEU A 606 26.50 23.25 -5.62
CA LEU A 606 27.53 23.38 -4.57
C LEU A 606 27.02 24.29 -3.45
N ASP A 607 27.48 24.08 -2.23
CA ASP A 607 26.99 24.83 -1.05
C ASP A 607 27.27 26.34 -1.14
N ASP A 608 28.32 26.73 -1.88
CA ASP A 608 28.70 28.14 -2.15
C ASP A 608 28.06 28.72 -3.44
N SER A 609 27.03 28.07 -4.00
CA SER A 609 26.38 28.54 -5.22
C SER A 609 25.59 29.84 -4.99
N ALA A 610 25.36 30.59 -6.07
CA ALA A 610 24.41 31.69 -6.11
C ALA A 610 23.06 31.30 -5.46
N PRO A 611 22.29 32.27 -4.90
CA PRO A 611 21.06 31.96 -4.18
C PRO A 611 20.06 31.25 -5.09
N ILE A 612 19.46 30.17 -4.57
CA ILE A 612 18.37 29.45 -5.24
C ILE A 612 17.06 30.15 -4.89
N HIS A 613 16.36 30.63 -5.90
CA HIS A 613 15.00 31.15 -5.79
C HIS A 613 14.02 29.96 -5.77
N TRP A 614 13.73 29.46 -4.57
CA TRP A 614 12.77 28.36 -4.40
C TRP A 614 11.35 28.79 -4.79
N LEU A 615 10.62 27.89 -5.44
CA LEU A 615 9.27 28.13 -5.92
C LEU A 615 8.23 27.61 -4.93
N LYS A 616 7.09 28.29 -4.85
CA LYS A 616 5.90 27.83 -4.13
C LYS A 616 4.65 27.99 -5.00
N ALA A 617 3.56 27.40 -4.56
CA ALA A 617 2.24 27.64 -5.08
C ALA A 617 1.93 29.14 -5.14
N ALA A 618 1.50 29.62 -6.31
CA ALA A 618 0.85 30.90 -6.44
C ALA A 618 -0.62 30.77 -6.02
N HIS A 619 -1.09 31.72 -5.23
CA HIS A 619 -2.51 31.91 -4.95
C HIS A 619 -3.21 32.51 -6.19
N PRO A 620 -4.51 32.23 -6.40
CA PRO A 620 -5.26 32.80 -7.52
C PRO A 620 -5.28 34.33 -7.55
N THR A 621 -5.10 34.97 -6.39
CA THR A 621 -5.06 36.44 -6.24
C THR A 621 -3.66 37.03 -6.34
N ASP A 622 -2.63 36.20 -6.56
CA ASP A 622 -1.27 36.70 -6.70
C ASP A 622 -1.08 37.43 -8.04
N ASP A 623 -0.40 38.57 -8.02
CA ASP A 623 0.01 39.26 -9.23
C ASP A 623 1.21 38.52 -9.87
N CYS A 624 0.95 37.83 -10.98
CA CYS A 624 2.00 37.11 -11.71
C CYS A 624 3.03 38.05 -12.35
N ARG A 625 2.74 39.34 -12.53
CA ARG A 625 3.72 40.32 -13.04
C ARG A 625 4.82 40.57 -12.01
N SER A 626 4.54 40.43 -10.71
CA SER A 626 5.52 40.64 -9.65
C SER A 626 6.50 39.47 -9.47
N ALA A 627 6.31 38.36 -10.19
CA ALA A 627 7.19 37.18 -10.10
C ALA A 627 8.63 37.48 -10.54
N PHE A 628 8.80 38.40 -11.50
CA PHE A 628 10.11 38.87 -11.96
C PHE A 628 10.84 39.68 -10.87
N ASN A 629 10.14 40.64 -10.26
CA ASN A 629 10.70 41.53 -9.23
C ASN A 629 11.26 40.75 -8.02
N ALA A 630 10.69 39.60 -7.69
CA ALA A 630 11.16 38.74 -6.60
C ALA A 630 12.56 38.14 -6.85
N ILE A 631 12.93 37.90 -8.11
CA ILE A 631 14.25 37.38 -8.50
C ILE A 631 15.28 38.53 -8.55
N GLU A 632 14.90 39.70 -9.06
CA GLU A 632 15.81 40.85 -9.15
C GLU A 632 16.17 41.41 -7.76
N ALA A 633 15.20 41.52 -6.85
CA ALA A 633 15.40 42.10 -5.52
C ALA A 633 16.44 41.35 -4.67
N THR A 634 16.60 40.04 -4.88
CA THR A 634 17.60 39.21 -4.19
C THR A 634 18.96 39.21 -4.89
N SER A 635 19.00 39.56 -6.18
CA SER A 635 20.23 39.63 -6.98
C SER A 635 21.01 40.94 -6.72
N GLY A 636 20.29 42.03 -6.43
CA GLY A 636 20.88 43.36 -6.20
C GLY A 636 21.58 43.56 -4.85
N THR A 637 21.24 42.78 -3.83
CA THR A 637 21.78 42.94 -2.45
C THR A 637 23.15 42.31 -2.22
N SER A 638 23.70 41.57 -3.18
CA SER A 638 25.01 40.87 -3.03
C SER A 638 26.23 41.72 -3.41
N ASN A 639 26.06 42.91 -3.98
CA ASN A 639 27.17 43.74 -4.51
C ASN A 639 27.48 45.01 -3.71
N SER A 640 26.97 45.15 -2.48
CA SER A 640 27.35 46.25 -1.57
C SER A 640 28.07 45.74 -0.32
N ARG A 641 29.23 45.11 -0.52
CA ARG A 641 30.35 45.34 0.40
C ARG A 641 31.21 46.44 -0.22
N PRO A 642 31.07 47.70 0.21
CA PRO A 642 32.12 48.67 -0.06
C PRO A 642 33.37 48.18 0.66
N GLY A 643 34.50 48.18 -0.02
CA GLY A 643 35.78 47.94 0.64
C GLY A 643 35.97 48.95 1.76
N GLN A 644 36.12 48.43 2.98
CA GLN A 644 36.89 49.01 4.08
C GLN A 644 37.12 47.93 5.13
#